data_AF-A0A958X481-F1
#
_entry.id   AF-A0A958X481-F1
#
_cell.length_a   1.000
_cell.length_b   1.000
_cell.length_c   1.000
_cell.angle_alpha   90.00
_cell.angle_beta   90.00
_cell.angle_gamma   90.00
#
_symmetry.space_group_name_H-M   'P 1'
#
loop_
_entity.id
_entity.type
_entity.pdbx_description
1 polymer ?
#
loop_
_entity_poly.entity_id
_entity_poly.type
_entity_poly.pdbx_seq_one_letter_code
_entity_poly.pdbx_strand_id
1 'polypeptide(L)'
;RIYRILLENADAPCDLGKYPALTANADKEGNIYVQYGCPDIKNRLYYLKIPTDFWNNPPENNDWQENIELKQFPYDLCGESYMSTDRSRLYVPSCQGVFEVDLGSGQWNKIYSVEPKEHLEYFFMDNPQGDLWMQEQYRQNEELFVNFYHIRSQNKIDPVLIHREAQKCGFTYATNDYLWMKWDTELAAYKIDETGNVNLAGKPEVRFSRETQCHRMITDKSGIIWVGTNGLGIAKYDISARKFKNSFTGRSVYSNIVRSREGDVISFDNSYNLLLEKTTAHGNIMRDMCEKEFEPSVNVYIAHDSKGDFWTVSHPRKYVDWQLKKISRDKGVMAYDIPYEGRFRSVVVLDDNEHPWMGFGSQLQHFNPETTQFQSFSFENLLPPPNDIFAMARTSDGSWWLASQQGLIRGRPEPAGAAYPEKFKFEIYKNDPKSRNSIRSDDVASLLVRPWEPNILWIGTKGGGLNRLDINTNQFSHITTADGLPDNVIYGILPNSGKNKNDPNLWLSSNRGLIRYNTEDGNFKIYTEENGLQGDEFNTWAYGTSEDGELFFGGVNGLTSFKPDDLISDTLAPNTMITGILINGKKAARSDDPGILKSSIEFTDRINLPFSKNTITLDFVALNFAAPSKNRFRYYLEGAEKPWVHEGSEHSVSYANLAPGKYTFKVMGANSEGIWNEKPAELRIDILPPWYRSWWAYTMYAIILLGSAYAWYRYQLNRRLEHAENDRLKELDGFKTKFFTNITHEFRTPLTVITGMTEQLRKHFAERSKESFENGVGMIRRNGENLLQLINQILDLSKLESGKLQLDVVQTDIVAFTKYIVDSLHSYAEMNKIQLHFLTEIDGLNMDIDTAKLQTVLTNLLSNALKFTPEEGHIYVNIQEDQVKDQRFCRISVKDTGLGIPESKLDKIFDRFYQVDNSATRKGEGTGIGLALTRELIKLMGGDISVRSKENSGSTFSFSIPVRKEAPVTRPVVEKIVLGSLNTGHDVFFTTSQNGHSEKPLLLLVEDNIDVRQYLVDCLSEDYRLETAANGQEGIDKTLELIPDLILSDVMMPEKDGFELCEVVKLDERSSHIPLILLTAKVDAGSRIAGLSRGADDYIAKPFHRDELLARIRNLLDTRAKMQARYASLPVIEPSANPDLQLEDAFLLRIREVVEADLSDAEFEMPRLERALGMSRSQIFRKVKALTGQSPSVYIRSIRLHKSKELLLDAGKTIAEVAYEVGFATPAYFSTAFLEEFGVNPSEFKQS
;
A
#
# COMPACT_ATOMS: atom_id res chain seq x y z
N ARG A 1 8.90 -50.83 -20.45
CA ARG A 1 10.36 -50.61 -20.61
C ARG A 1 11.16 -51.85 -20.20
N ILE A 2 11.07 -52.33 -18.95
CA ILE A 2 11.72 -53.59 -18.49
C ILE A 2 11.30 -54.80 -19.33
N TYR A 3 10.03 -54.89 -19.70
CA TYR A 3 9.50 -55.90 -20.64
C TYR A 3 10.23 -55.93 -22.00
N ARG A 4 10.73 -54.78 -22.46
CA ARG A 4 11.47 -54.64 -23.73
C ARG A 4 12.91 -55.16 -23.61
N ILE A 5 13.51 -55.06 -22.42
CA ILE A 5 14.86 -55.56 -22.10
C ILE A 5 14.90 -57.07 -22.05
N LEU A 6 13.89 -57.67 -21.41
CA LEU A 6 13.74 -59.12 -21.37
C LEU A 6 13.58 -59.70 -22.78
N LEU A 7 12.94 -58.92 -23.67
CA LEU A 7 12.77 -59.21 -25.09
C LEU A 7 14.04 -59.06 -25.95
N GLU A 8 14.94 -58.13 -25.59
CA GLU A 8 16.15 -57.79 -26.37
C GLU A 8 17.39 -58.60 -25.93
N ASN A 9 17.35 -59.26 -24.77
CA ASN A 9 18.43 -60.12 -24.28
C ASN A 9 18.43 -61.49 -25.00
N ALA A 10 19.51 -61.77 -25.74
CA ALA A 10 19.67 -62.94 -26.63
C ALA A 10 19.72 -64.32 -25.94
N ASP A 11 19.83 -64.36 -24.61
CA ASP A 11 19.88 -65.61 -23.82
C ASP A 11 18.52 -66.04 -23.24
N ALA A 12 17.43 -65.33 -23.54
CA ALA A 12 16.09 -65.76 -23.17
C ALA A 12 15.59 -66.85 -24.15
N PRO A 13 15.33 -68.10 -23.70
CA PRO A 13 15.04 -69.23 -24.60
C PRO A 13 13.62 -69.21 -25.22
N CYS A 14 12.81 -68.19 -24.95
CA CYS A 14 11.47 -68.00 -25.52
C CYS A 14 11.33 -66.58 -26.07
N ASP A 15 10.52 -66.41 -27.12
CA ASP A 15 10.08 -65.09 -27.63
C ASP A 15 9.14 -64.45 -26.57
N LEU A 16 9.74 -63.85 -25.53
CA LEU A 16 9.07 -63.30 -24.35
C LEU A 16 8.05 -62.19 -24.67
N GLY A 17 7.98 -61.74 -25.93
CA GLY A 17 7.00 -60.77 -26.42
C GLY A 17 5.63 -61.37 -26.75
N LYS A 18 5.55 -62.70 -26.90
CA LYS A 18 4.32 -63.41 -27.23
C LYS A 18 3.56 -63.97 -26.03
N TYR A 19 4.23 -64.10 -24.87
CA TYR A 19 3.65 -64.72 -23.69
C TYR A 19 3.66 -63.77 -22.49
N PRO A 20 2.54 -63.62 -21.76
CA PRO A 20 2.49 -62.74 -20.60
C PRO A 20 3.36 -63.28 -19.45
N ALA A 21 3.96 -62.38 -18.68
CA ALA A 21 4.57 -62.74 -17.41
C ALA A 21 3.48 -63.26 -16.45
N LEU A 22 3.74 -64.38 -15.78
CA LEU A 22 2.84 -64.98 -14.81
C LEU A 22 2.87 -64.18 -13.49
N THR A 23 4.07 -63.86 -13.01
CA THR A 23 4.26 -63.03 -11.81
C THR A 23 5.41 -62.06 -11.99
N ALA A 24 5.34 -60.92 -11.31
CA ALA A 24 6.42 -59.96 -11.19
C ALA A 24 6.43 -59.40 -9.77
N ASN A 25 7.52 -59.62 -9.04
CA ASN A 25 7.70 -59.21 -7.66
C ASN A 25 8.90 -58.27 -7.53
N ALA A 26 8.89 -57.37 -6.55
CA ALA A 26 10.03 -56.49 -6.27
C ALA A 26 10.44 -56.58 -4.81
N ASP A 27 11.74 -56.61 -4.54
CA ASP A 27 12.28 -56.64 -3.18
C ASP A 27 12.33 -55.24 -2.52
N LYS A 28 12.97 -55.13 -1.35
CA LYS A 28 13.16 -53.86 -0.63
C LYS A 28 14.15 -52.92 -1.31
N GLU A 29 15.09 -53.45 -2.09
CA GLU A 29 16.13 -52.69 -2.79
C GLU A 29 15.66 -52.23 -4.18
N GLY A 30 14.47 -52.69 -4.61
CA GLY A 30 13.88 -52.35 -5.89
C GLY A 30 14.33 -53.25 -7.03
N ASN A 31 14.96 -54.39 -6.75
CA ASN A 31 15.25 -55.41 -7.74
C ASN A 31 13.97 -56.19 -8.08
N ILE A 32 13.89 -56.73 -9.31
CA ILE A 32 12.66 -57.33 -9.84
C ILE A 32 12.85 -58.82 -10.12
N TYR A 33 11.88 -59.62 -9.72
CA TYR A 33 11.78 -61.06 -9.95
C TYR A 33 10.60 -61.32 -10.88
N VAL A 34 10.83 -61.82 -12.09
CA VAL A 34 9.79 -62.03 -13.10
C VAL A 34 9.71 -63.51 -13.47
N GLN A 35 8.51 -64.07 -13.41
CA GLN A 35 8.23 -65.44 -13.83
C GLN A 35 7.48 -65.44 -15.17
N TYR A 36 7.93 -66.27 -16.10
CA TYR A 36 7.29 -66.45 -17.40
C TYR A 36 6.75 -67.86 -17.59
N GLY A 37 5.59 -67.95 -18.24
CA GLY A 37 5.02 -69.20 -18.73
C GLY A 37 5.24 -69.33 -20.23
N CYS A 38 6.02 -70.33 -20.65
CA CYS A 38 6.26 -70.64 -22.05
C CYS A 38 5.61 -72.00 -22.38
N PRO A 39 4.85 -72.16 -23.48
CA PRO A 39 4.16 -73.43 -23.77
C PRO A 39 5.10 -74.62 -23.97
N ASP A 40 6.32 -74.35 -24.47
CA ASP A 40 7.31 -75.38 -24.82
C ASP A 40 8.44 -75.53 -23.78
N ILE A 41 8.53 -74.61 -22.81
CA ILE A 41 9.55 -74.62 -21.74
C ILE A 41 8.85 -74.41 -20.41
N LYS A 42 9.01 -75.35 -19.46
CA LYS A 42 8.47 -75.23 -18.10
C LYS A 42 8.79 -73.86 -17.50
N ASN A 43 7.85 -73.33 -16.70
CA ASN A 43 7.90 -72.00 -16.09
C ASN A 43 9.29 -71.66 -15.54
N ARG A 44 9.82 -70.47 -15.85
CA ARG A 44 11.14 -69.99 -15.40
C ARG A 44 11.03 -68.66 -14.65
N LEU A 45 11.89 -68.48 -13.65
CA LEU A 45 12.02 -67.25 -12.85
C LEU A 45 13.33 -66.54 -13.18
N TYR A 46 13.24 -65.23 -13.40
CA TYR A 46 14.33 -64.34 -13.72
C TYR A 46 14.47 -63.27 -12.64
N TYR A 47 15.70 -62.97 -12.26
CA TYR A 47 16.05 -61.88 -11.36
C TYR A 47 16.73 -60.76 -12.14
N LEU A 48 16.28 -59.53 -11.94
CA LEU A 48 16.77 -58.30 -12.55
C LEU A 48 17.29 -57.40 -11.42
N LYS A 49 18.61 -57.31 -11.30
CA LYS A 49 19.23 -56.35 -10.38
C LYS A 49 19.10 -54.95 -10.95
N ILE A 50 18.52 -54.02 -10.18
CA ILE A 50 18.33 -52.63 -10.60
C ILE A 50 19.26 -51.73 -9.78
N PRO A 51 20.05 -50.85 -10.40
CA PRO A 51 20.87 -49.89 -9.65
C PRO A 51 20.02 -49.02 -8.72
N THR A 52 20.48 -48.79 -7.49
CA THR A 52 19.74 -48.05 -6.45
C THR A 52 19.31 -46.64 -6.89
N ASP A 53 20.09 -45.99 -7.76
CA ASP A 53 19.81 -44.64 -8.24
C ASP A 53 18.77 -44.59 -9.38
N PHE A 54 18.44 -45.73 -9.98
CA PHE A 54 17.53 -45.83 -11.13
C PHE A 54 16.14 -45.27 -10.83
N TRP A 55 15.60 -45.54 -9.64
CA TRP A 55 14.26 -45.11 -9.25
C TRP A 55 14.17 -43.62 -8.96
N ASN A 56 15.27 -43.00 -8.54
CA ASN A 56 15.35 -41.58 -8.21
C ASN A 56 15.69 -40.72 -9.43
N ASN A 57 16.47 -41.24 -10.37
CA ASN A 57 16.91 -40.53 -11.58
C ASN A 57 16.90 -41.49 -12.78
N PRO A 58 15.72 -41.89 -13.28
CA PRO A 58 15.65 -42.80 -14.41
C PRO A 58 16.26 -42.13 -15.65
N PRO A 59 17.30 -42.70 -16.28
CA PRO A 59 17.94 -42.09 -17.43
C PRO A 59 16.98 -41.91 -18.61
N GLU A 60 17.15 -40.83 -19.36
CA GLU A 60 16.25 -40.45 -20.46
C GLU A 60 16.37 -41.41 -21.66
N ASN A 61 17.56 -42.01 -21.86
CA ASN A 61 17.87 -42.99 -22.92
C ASN A 61 17.90 -44.43 -22.41
N ASN A 62 17.95 -45.41 -23.32
CA ASN A 62 17.98 -46.85 -23.00
C ASN A 62 19.31 -47.36 -22.41
N ASP A 63 20.29 -46.50 -22.13
CA ASP A 63 21.66 -46.86 -21.68
C ASP A 63 21.72 -47.55 -20.29
N TRP A 64 20.60 -47.60 -19.56
CA TRP A 64 20.49 -48.39 -18.32
C TRP A 64 20.38 -49.90 -18.55
N GLN A 65 20.11 -50.33 -19.79
CA GLN A 65 20.03 -51.75 -20.18
C GLN A 65 21.30 -52.53 -19.83
N GLU A 66 22.47 -51.92 -19.96
CA GLU A 66 23.77 -52.55 -19.67
C GLU A 66 24.03 -52.74 -18.16
N ASN A 67 23.28 -52.05 -17.30
CA ASN A 67 23.44 -52.10 -15.84
C ASN A 67 22.50 -53.10 -15.14
N ILE A 68 21.73 -53.87 -15.92
CA ILE A 68 20.81 -54.88 -15.40
C ILE A 68 21.47 -56.26 -15.47
N GLU A 69 21.69 -56.86 -14.30
CA GLU A 69 22.15 -58.25 -14.20
C GLU A 69 20.93 -59.19 -14.24
N LEU A 70 20.87 -60.06 -15.26
CA LEU A 70 19.85 -61.10 -15.39
C LEU A 70 20.37 -62.43 -14.85
N LYS A 71 19.71 -62.99 -13.83
CA LYS A 71 19.98 -64.35 -13.34
C LYS A 71 18.76 -65.25 -13.48
N GLN A 72 18.98 -66.49 -13.93
CA GLN A 72 17.92 -67.48 -14.07
C GLN A 72 17.91 -68.45 -12.90
N PHE A 73 16.71 -68.82 -12.43
CA PHE A 73 16.53 -69.92 -11.48
C PHE A 73 16.84 -71.29 -12.14
N PRO A 74 17.58 -72.20 -11.46
CA PRO A 74 18.05 -73.45 -12.05
C PRO A 74 17.02 -74.60 -12.09
N TYR A 75 15.86 -74.47 -11.45
CA TYR A 75 14.85 -75.54 -11.41
C TYR A 75 13.59 -75.17 -12.19
N ASP A 76 12.93 -76.20 -12.73
CA ASP A 76 11.63 -76.07 -13.37
C ASP A 76 10.54 -75.72 -12.33
N LEU A 77 9.76 -74.67 -12.61
CA LEU A 77 8.70 -74.23 -11.71
C LEU A 77 7.39 -74.99 -11.97
N CYS A 78 6.71 -75.38 -10.89
CA CYS A 78 5.41 -76.06 -10.91
C CYS A 78 4.30 -75.22 -10.25
N GLY A 79 4.51 -73.90 -10.12
CA GLY A 79 3.52 -72.96 -9.59
C GLY A 79 3.99 -71.51 -9.71
N GLU A 80 3.20 -70.57 -9.22
CA GLU A 80 3.54 -69.15 -9.16
C GLU A 80 4.45 -68.84 -7.95
N SER A 81 5.50 -68.05 -8.18
CA SER A 81 6.38 -67.54 -7.12
C SER A 81 5.72 -66.43 -6.30
N TYR A 82 5.93 -66.46 -4.99
CA TYR A 82 5.30 -65.56 -4.03
C TYR A 82 6.34 -64.78 -3.22
N MET A 83 6.23 -63.47 -3.21
CA MET A 83 7.06 -62.60 -2.37
C MET A 83 6.40 -62.44 -1.00
N SER A 84 7.16 -62.68 0.07
CA SER A 84 6.72 -62.37 1.44
C SER A 84 6.27 -60.91 1.58
N THR A 85 5.32 -60.67 2.47
CA THR A 85 4.75 -59.35 2.78
C THR A 85 5.83 -58.37 3.25
N ASP A 86 6.83 -58.84 3.99
CA ASP A 86 7.98 -58.03 4.42
C ASP A 86 9.07 -57.88 3.35
N ARG A 87 8.90 -58.52 2.19
CA ARG A 87 9.83 -58.53 1.04
C ARG A 87 11.25 -58.94 1.40
N SER A 88 11.43 -59.75 2.44
CA SER A 88 12.73 -60.31 2.81
C SER A 88 12.98 -61.68 2.18
N ARG A 89 11.91 -62.36 1.76
CA ARG A 89 11.93 -63.72 1.23
C ARG A 89 11.10 -63.91 -0.02
N LEU A 90 11.55 -64.77 -0.92
CA LEU A 90 10.80 -65.23 -2.09
C LEU A 90 10.55 -66.74 -1.98
N TYR A 91 9.30 -67.17 -2.16
CA TYR A 91 8.91 -68.57 -2.17
C TYR A 91 8.68 -69.03 -3.60
N VAL A 92 9.35 -70.12 -3.97
CA VAL A 92 9.47 -70.59 -5.35
C VAL A 92 9.06 -72.06 -5.41
N PRO A 93 7.85 -72.37 -5.90
CA PRO A 93 7.41 -73.75 -6.09
C PRO A 93 8.06 -74.36 -7.33
N SER A 94 8.84 -75.40 -7.12
CA SER A 94 9.43 -76.21 -8.17
C SER A 94 8.79 -77.59 -8.22
N CYS A 95 8.97 -78.28 -9.35
CA CYS A 95 8.50 -79.65 -9.51
C CYS A 95 9.23 -80.66 -8.61
N GLN A 96 10.25 -80.21 -7.85
CA GLN A 96 11.00 -81.02 -6.90
C GLN A 96 10.72 -80.65 -5.44
N GLY A 97 9.95 -79.59 -5.18
CA GLY A 97 9.81 -79.02 -3.84
C GLY A 97 9.57 -77.52 -3.84
N VAL A 98 9.33 -76.98 -2.66
CA VAL A 98 9.24 -75.53 -2.44
C VAL A 98 10.57 -75.02 -1.93
N PHE A 99 11.06 -73.96 -2.56
CA PHE A 99 12.29 -73.27 -2.18
C PHE A 99 11.95 -71.90 -1.57
N GLU A 100 12.64 -71.55 -0.50
CA GLU A 100 12.67 -70.20 0.08
C GLU A 100 14.00 -69.55 -0.33
N VAL A 101 13.92 -68.30 -0.79
CA VAL A 101 15.08 -67.45 -1.07
C VAL A 101 15.13 -66.38 -0.02
N ASP A 102 16.19 -66.34 0.79
CA ASP A 102 16.48 -65.19 1.62
C ASP A 102 17.10 -64.12 0.72
N LEU A 103 16.42 -62.98 0.55
CA LEU A 103 16.83 -61.94 -0.39
C LEU A 103 18.00 -61.10 0.13
N GLY A 104 18.27 -61.09 1.43
CA GLY A 104 19.42 -60.42 2.02
C GLY A 104 20.72 -61.21 1.85
N SER A 105 20.65 -62.54 1.93
CA SER A 105 21.81 -63.43 1.76
C SER A 105 21.93 -64.04 0.34
N GLY A 106 20.85 -64.02 -0.43
CA GLY A 106 20.73 -64.69 -1.73
C GLY A 106 20.74 -66.22 -1.65
N GLN A 107 20.60 -66.80 -0.44
CA GLN A 107 20.63 -68.25 -0.24
C GLN A 107 19.28 -68.91 -0.53
N TRP A 108 19.35 -70.11 -1.10
CA TRP A 108 18.21 -70.92 -1.48
C TRP A 108 18.07 -72.11 -0.53
N ASN A 109 16.97 -72.16 0.20
CA ASN A 109 16.67 -73.23 1.15
C ASN A 109 15.46 -74.02 0.67
N LYS A 110 15.61 -75.34 0.51
CA LYS A 110 14.47 -76.21 0.23
C LYS A 110 13.67 -76.42 1.52
N ILE A 111 12.44 -75.91 1.58
CA ILE A 111 11.60 -75.94 2.78
C ILE A 111 10.54 -77.04 2.75
N TYR A 112 10.22 -77.56 1.55
CA TYR A 112 9.25 -78.65 1.39
C TYR A 112 9.65 -79.56 0.23
N SER A 113 9.46 -80.87 0.38
CA SER A 113 9.70 -81.87 -0.66
C SER A 113 8.38 -82.48 -1.11
N VAL A 114 8.27 -82.75 -2.40
CA VAL A 114 7.02 -83.13 -3.05
C VAL A 114 7.12 -84.56 -3.56
N GLU A 115 6.10 -85.37 -3.30
CA GLU A 115 5.89 -86.63 -3.99
C GLU A 115 5.24 -86.37 -5.36
N PRO A 116 5.64 -87.07 -6.43
CA PRO A 116 5.10 -86.84 -7.77
C PRO A 116 3.60 -87.14 -7.83
N LYS A 117 2.79 -86.12 -8.13
CA LYS A 117 1.31 -86.18 -8.25
C LYS A 117 0.84 -85.50 -9.54
N GLU A 118 -0.30 -85.92 -10.09
CA GLU A 118 -0.91 -85.30 -11.27
C GLU A 118 -1.59 -83.95 -10.92
N HIS A 119 -1.41 -82.96 -11.79
CA HIS A 119 -2.03 -81.62 -11.69
C HIS A 119 -1.79 -80.90 -10.35
N LEU A 120 -0.52 -80.82 -9.95
CA LEU A 120 -0.09 -80.19 -8.71
C LEU A 120 0.05 -78.67 -8.87
N GLU A 121 -0.71 -77.89 -8.09
CA GLU A 121 -0.62 -76.42 -8.00
C GLU A 121 -0.33 -76.01 -6.54
N TYR A 122 0.59 -75.07 -6.34
CA TYR A 122 0.90 -74.48 -5.03
C TYR A 122 0.49 -73.01 -4.99
N PHE A 123 -0.18 -72.59 -3.91
CA PHE A 123 -0.42 -71.19 -3.60
C PHE A 123 0.19 -70.86 -2.25
N PHE A 124 1.01 -69.82 -2.20
CA PHE A 124 1.59 -69.31 -0.96
C PHE A 124 0.89 -68.04 -0.54
N MET A 125 0.80 -67.84 0.76
CA MET A 125 0.32 -66.60 1.36
C MET A 125 0.99 -66.45 2.72
N ASP A 126 1.36 -65.24 3.11
CA ASP A 126 1.73 -64.95 4.49
C ASP A 126 0.72 -64.01 5.13
N ASN A 127 0.47 -64.21 6.42
CA ASN A 127 -0.31 -63.24 7.19
C ASN A 127 0.57 -62.01 7.52
N PRO A 128 -0.02 -60.90 7.98
CA PRO A 128 0.73 -59.72 8.42
C PRO A 128 1.77 -59.97 9.53
N GLN A 129 1.71 -61.11 10.24
CA GLN A 129 2.66 -61.52 11.28
C GLN A 129 3.84 -62.36 10.73
N GLY A 130 3.87 -62.60 9.41
CA GLY A 130 4.91 -63.35 8.72
C GLY A 130 4.75 -64.87 8.80
N ASP A 131 3.56 -65.35 9.15
CA ASP A 131 3.26 -66.79 9.12
C ASP A 131 2.89 -67.21 7.71
N LEU A 132 3.67 -68.15 7.17
CA LEU A 132 3.49 -68.66 5.82
C LEU A 132 2.52 -69.83 5.80
N TRP A 133 1.50 -69.69 4.97
CA TRP A 133 0.54 -70.71 4.60
C TRP A 133 0.79 -71.15 3.17
N MET A 134 0.62 -72.45 2.94
CA MET A 134 0.70 -73.04 1.61
C MET A 134 -0.55 -73.88 1.35
N GLN A 135 -1.23 -73.59 0.25
CA GLN A 135 -2.24 -74.45 -0.33
C GLN A 135 -1.57 -75.37 -1.36
N GLU A 136 -1.79 -76.66 -1.25
CA GLU A 136 -1.42 -77.67 -2.25
C GLU A 136 -2.70 -78.23 -2.85
N GLN A 137 -2.82 -78.17 -4.17
CA GLN A 137 -3.96 -78.72 -4.91
C GLN A 137 -3.46 -79.80 -5.87
N TYR A 138 -4.08 -80.97 -5.85
CA TYR A 138 -3.74 -82.07 -6.77
C TYR A 138 -4.96 -82.89 -7.14
N ARG A 139 -4.88 -83.65 -8.23
CA ARG A 139 -5.90 -84.62 -8.63
C ARG A 139 -5.43 -86.04 -8.37
N GLN A 140 -6.34 -86.88 -7.88
CA GLN A 140 -6.16 -88.31 -7.76
C GLN A 140 -7.50 -88.99 -8.05
N ASN A 141 -7.56 -89.90 -9.02
CA ASN A 141 -8.79 -90.59 -9.43
C ASN A 141 -9.97 -89.66 -9.78
N GLU A 142 -9.74 -88.61 -10.57
CA GLU A 142 -10.73 -87.57 -10.93
C GLU A 142 -11.24 -86.68 -9.77
N GLU A 143 -10.84 -86.96 -8.53
CA GLU A 143 -11.14 -86.14 -7.36
C GLU A 143 -10.09 -85.04 -7.14
N LEU A 144 -10.54 -83.87 -6.67
CA LEU A 144 -9.68 -82.74 -6.35
C LEU A 144 -9.40 -82.72 -4.83
N PHE A 145 -8.13 -82.77 -4.47
CA PHE A 145 -7.68 -82.66 -3.09
C PHE A 145 -7.04 -81.29 -2.88
N VAL A 146 -7.37 -80.65 -1.75
CA VAL A 146 -6.78 -79.36 -1.36
C VAL A 146 -6.26 -79.48 0.07
N ASN A 147 -4.94 -79.40 0.22
CA ASN A 147 -4.27 -79.42 1.51
C ASN A 147 -3.82 -78.00 1.89
N PHE A 148 -3.85 -77.70 3.18
CA PHE A 148 -3.33 -76.46 3.74
C PHE A 148 -2.19 -76.77 4.72
N TYR A 149 -1.08 -76.07 4.59
CA TYR A 149 0.09 -76.24 5.44
C TYR A 149 0.40 -74.92 6.11
N HIS A 150 0.53 -74.94 7.44
CA HIS A 150 1.08 -73.83 8.20
C HIS A 150 2.57 -74.10 8.43
N ILE A 151 3.44 -73.35 7.73
CA ILE A 151 4.85 -73.74 7.58
C ILE A 151 5.66 -73.46 8.86
N ARG A 152 5.29 -72.42 9.64
CA ARG A 152 6.09 -71.97 10.80
C ARG A 152 6.03 -72.91 12.02
N SER A 153 4.91 -73.62 12.21
CA SER A 153 4.76 -74.57 13.34
C SER A 153 5.14 -76.01 12.98
N GLN A 154 5.53 -76.29 11.73
CA GLN A 154 5.67 -77.64 11.17
C GLN A 154 4.44 -78.55 11.38
N ASN A 155 3.29 -77.98 11.78
CA ASN A 155 2.05 -78.71 11.91
C ASN A 155 1.46 -78.91 10.52
N LYS A 156 1.38 -80.17 10.11
CA LYS A 156 0.53 -80.59 9.00
C LYS A 156 -0.91 -80.50 9.48
N ILE A 157 -1.71 -79.62 8.88
CA ILE A 157 -3.16 -79.66 9.06
C ILE A 157 -3.65 -80.84 8.21
N ASP A 158 -4.42 -81.74 8.79
CA ASP A 158 -4.90 -82.94 8.12
C ASP A 158 -5.66 -82.59 6.82
N PRO A 159 -5.50 -83.40 5.75
CA PRO A 159 -6.10 -83.14 4.45
C PRO A 159 -7.62 -82.98 4.57
N VAL A 160 -8.19 -81.94 3.95
CA VAL A 160 -9.64 -81.82 3.80
C VAL A 160 -10.04 -82.48 2.49
N LEU A 161 -10.73 -83.61 2.59
CA LEU A 161 -11.38 -84.24 1.44
C LEU A 161 -12.52 -83.32 0.97
N ILE A 162 -12.40 -82.76 -0.23
CA ILE A 162 -13.47 -81.96 -0.84
C ILE A 162 -14.20 -82.84 -1.86
N HIS A 163 -15.25 -83.53 -1.40
CA HIS A 163 -16.18 -84.20 -2.30
C HIS A 163 -17.14 -83.17 -2.93
N ARG A 164 -16.74 -82.54 -4.03
CA ARG A 164 -17.67 -81.95 -5.01
C ARG A 164 -17.09 -81.97 -6.42
N GLU A 165 -17.74 -82.75 -7.29
CA GLU A 165 -17.57 -82.66 -8.74
C GLU A 165 -17.78 -81.19 -9.19
N ALA A 166 -16.80 -80.63 -9.89
CA ALA A 166 -16.85 -79.33 -10.61
C ALA A 166 -16.60 -78.00 -9.86
N GLN A 167 -15.87 -77.95 -8.74
CA GLN A 167 -15.40 -76.66 -8.16
C GLN A 167 -13.87 -76.59 -8.06
N LYS A 168 -13.24 -75.67 -8.81
CA LYS A 168 -11.84 -75.27 -8.64
C LYS A 168 -11.74 -74.26 -7.47
N CYS A 169 -10.79 -74.48 -6.56
CA CYS A 169 -10.36 -73.44 -5.63
C CYS A 169 -9.41 -72.51 -6.41
N GLY A 170 -9.78 -71.24 -6.57
CA GLY A 170 -9.04 -70.31 -7.42
C GLY A 170 -7.81 -69.73 -6.72
N PHE A 171 -7.99 -69.21 -5.51
CA PHE A 171 -6.93 -68.72 -4.64
C PHE A 171 -7.40 -68.72 -3.18
N THR A 172 -6.45 -68.74 -2.26
CA THR A 172 -6.68 -68.61 -0.81
C THR A 172 -5.89 -67.41 -0.29
N TYR A 173 -6.37 -66.77 0.77
CA TYR A 173 -5.72 -65.62 1.39
C TYR A 173 -5.87 -65.68 2.91
N ALA A 174 -4.76 -65.64 3.65
CA ALA A 174 -4.78 -65.70 5.11
C ALA A 174 -4.67 -64.30 5.72
N THR A 175 -5.55 -64.01 6.68
CA THR A 175 -5.42 -62.91 7.64
C THR A 175 -5.08 -63.48 9.02
N ASN A 176 -4.95 -62.65 10.05
CA ASN A 176 -4.67 -63.14 11.40
C ASN A 176 -5.81 -64.02 11.94
N ASP A 177 -7.05 -63.63 11.68
CA ASP A 177 -8.23 -64.28 12.27
C ASP A 177 -8.99 -65.18 11.29
N TYR A 178 -8.71 -65.07 9.98
CA TYR A 178 -9.47 -65.75 8.93
C TYR A 178 -8.62 -66.28 7.80
N LEU A 179 -8.95 -67.49 7.35
CA LEU A 179 -8.53 -68.07 6.08
C LEU A 179 -9.63 -67.86 5.03
N TRP A 180 -9.35 -67.04 4.02
CA TRP A 180 -10.24 -66.72 2.92
C TRP A 180 -10.03 -67.65 1.74
N MET A 181 -11.09 -68.22 1.21
CA MET A 181 -11.04 -69.19 0.12
C MET A 181 -11.98 -68.78 -1.00
N LYS A 182 -11.43 -68.61 -2.22
CA LYS A 182 -12.22 -68.40 -3.43
C LYS A 182 -12.55 -69.75 -4.05
N TRP A 183 -13.82 -70.10 -4.02
CA TRP A 183 -14.41 -71.18 -4.81
C TRP A 183 -14.92 -70.62 -6.15
N ASP A 184 -15.20 -71.48 -7.12
CA ASP A 184 -15.76 -71.05 -8.42
C ASP A 184 -17.07 -70.27 -8.31
N THR A 185 -17.81 -70.48 -7.22
CA THR A 185 -19.14 -69.90 -7.03
C THR A 185 -19.25 -69.02 -5.79
N GLU A 186 -18.22 -68.87 -4.95
CA GLU A 186 -18.29 -68.00 -3.77
C GLU A 186 -16.90 -67.68 -3.21
N LEU A 187 -16.76 -66.53 -2.56
CA LEU A 187 -15.62 -66.23 -1.68
C LEU A 187 -16.09 -66.41 -0.23
N ALA A 188 -15.38 -67.24 0.53
CA ALA A 188 -15.76 -67.63 1.89
C ALA A 188 -14.60 -67.41 2.89
N ALA A 189 -14.91 -66.97 4.10
CA ALA A 189 -13.93 -66.85 5.20
C ALA A 189 -14.17 -67.88 6.30
N TYR A 190 -13.10 -68.55 6.74
CA TYR A 190 -13.12 -69.51 7.84
C TYR A 190 -12.24 -69.00 8.97
N LYS A 191 -12.73 -69.05 10.21
CA LYS A 191 -12.00 -68.55 11.36
C LYS A 191 -10.79 -69.44 11.69
N ILE A 192 -9.66 -68.80 11.96
CA ILE A 192 -8.45 -69.43 12.51
C ILE A 192 -8.56 -69.35 14.03
N ASP A 193 -8.46 -70.48 14.72
CA ASP A 193 -8.49 -70.50 16.18
C ASP A 193 -7.14 -70.09 16.80
N GLU A 194 -7.11 -69.90 18.13
CA GLU A 194 -5.91 -69.49 18.87
C GLU A 194 -4.74 -70.49 18.73
N THR A 195 -5.00 -71.72 18.29
CA THR A 195 -3.99 -72.77 18.06
C THR A 195 -3.51 -72.83 16.61
N GLY A 196 -4.04 -71.97 15.74
CA GLY A 196 -3.73 -71.93 14.30
C GLY A 196 -4.49 -72.95 13.47
N ASN A 197 -5.51 -73.62 14.02
CA ASN A 197 -6.34 -74.58 13.28
C ASN A 197 -7.53 -73.89 12.63
N VAL A 198 -8.01 -74.46 11.52
CA VAL A 198 -9.16 -73.96 10.76
C VAL A 198 -10.18 -75.09 10.59
N ASN A 199 -11.41 -74.88 11.07
CA ASN A 199 -12.49 -75.85 10.86
C ASN A 199 -13.15 -75.66 9.48
N LEU A 200 -12.56 -76.26 8.46
CA LEU A 200 -13.04 -76.20 7.09
C LEU A 200 -14.33 -77.00 6.83
N ALA A 201 -14.70 -77.92 7.73
CA ALA A 201 -15.98 -78.65 7.69
C ALA A 201 -17.16 -77.81 8.23
N GLY A 202 -16.88 -76.68 8.91
CA GLY A 202 -17.87 -75.76 9.44
C GLY A 202 -18.52 -74.84 8.38
N LYS A 203 -19.54 -74.07 8.78
CA LYS A 203 -20.06 -72.97 7.95
C LYS A 203 -19.06 -71.81 7.97
N PRO A 204 -18.74 -71.19 6.82
CA PRO A 204 -17.90 -70.01 6.80
C PRO A 204 -18.59 -68.84 7.51
N GLU A 205 -17.81 -68.00 8.20
CA GLU A 205 -18.34 -66.83 8.91
C GLU A 205 -18.75 -65.71 7.95
N VAL A 206 -18.10 -65.63 6.78
CA VAL A 206 -18.39 -64.65 5.75
C VAL A 206 -18.59 -65.36 4.43
N ARG A 207 -19.65 -65.01 3.69
CA ARG A 207 -19.87 -65.40 2.29
C ARG A 207 -20.14 -64.19 1.43
N PHE A 208 -19.48 -64.14 0.28
CA PHE A 208 -19.80 -63.22 -0.79
C PHE A 208 -20.73 -63.88 -1.82
N SER A 209 -21.53 -63.04 -2.51
CA SER A 209 -22.49 -63.44 -3.54
C SER A 209 -21.87 -64.31 -4.64
N ARG A 210 -22.69 -65.18 -5.24
CA ARG A 210 -22.27 -66.14 -6.29
C ARG A 210 -21.80 -65.53 -7.60
N GLU A 211 -22.06 -64.24 -7.81
CA GLU A 211 -21.87 -63.59 -9.11
C GLU A 211 -20.55 -62.81 -9.21
N THR A 212 -19.81 -62.65 -8.12
CA THR A 212 -18.61 -61.81 -8.09
C THR A 212 -17.33 -62.64 -8.23
N GLN A 213 -16.78 -62.69 -9.45
CA GLN A 213 -15.47 -63.30 -9.67
C GLN A 213 -14.39 -62.44 -9.00
N CYS A 214 -13.74 -63.01 -7.98
CA CYS A 214 -12.61 -62.38 -7.29
C CYS A 214 -11.29 -62.84 -7.93
N HIS A 215 -10.35 -61.92 -8.12
CA HIS A 215 -9.04 -62.20 -8.70
C HIS A 215 -7.88 -62.11 -7.70
N ARG A 216 -7.95 -61.15 -6.78
CA ARG A 216 -6.87 -60.91 -5.81
C ARG A 216 -7.43 -60.26 -4.54
N MET A 217 -6.80 -60.60 -3.42
CA MET A 217 -7.05 -59.96 -2.13
C MET A 217 -5.74 -59.44 -1.56
N ILE A 218 -5.79 -58.27 -0.94
CA ILE A 218 -4.67 -57.70 -0.19
C ILE A 218 -5.21 -57.11 1.11
N THR A 219 -4.44 -57.16 2.18
CA THR A 219 -4.75 -56.46 3.43
C THR A 219 -3.85 -55.25 3.56
N ASP A 220 -4.42 -54.09 3.85
CA ASP A 220 -3.62 -52.90 4.16
C ASP A 220 -3.12 -52.91 5.61
N LYS A 221 -2.31 -51.91 5.97
CA LYS A 221 -1.71 -51.81 7.31
C LYS A 221 -2.75 -51.62 8.43
N SER A 222 -3.95 -51.15 8.11
CA SER A 222 -5.06 -51.01 9.05
C SER A 222 -5.87 -52.31 9.23
N GLY A 223 -5.52 -53.39 8.50
CA GLY A 223 -6.24 -54.66 8.56
C GLY A 223 -7.47 -54.72 7.64
N ILE A 224 -7.66 -53.73 6.77
CA ILE A 224 -8.77 -53.72 5.80
C ILE A 224 -8.36 -54.59 4.62
N ILE A 225 -9.28 -55.47 4.21
CA ILE A 225 -9.09 -56.35 3.07
C ILE A 225 -9.66 -55.69 1.82
N TRP A 226 -8.85 -55.58 0.79
CA TRP A 226 -9.23 -55.09 -0.53
C TRP A 226 -9.34 -56.26 -1.49
N VAL A 227 -10.51 -56.43 -2.09
CA VAL A 227 -10.83 -57.52 -3.01
C VAL A 227 -10.99 -56.95 -4.42
N GLY A 228 -10.13 -57.36 -5.33
CA GLY A 228 -10.25 -57.05 -6.75
C GLY A 228 -11.29 -57.97 -7.39
N THR A 229 -12.34 -57.38 -7.95
CA THR A 229 -13.48 -58.10 -8.55
C THR A 229 -13.57 -57.86 -10.06
N ASN A 230 -14.11 -58.83 -10.79
CA ASN A 230 -14.43 -58.67 -12.20
C ASN A 230 -15.78 -57.94 -12.33
N GLY A 231 -15.80 -56.78 -13.00
CA GLY A 231 -17.02 -56.01 -13.28
C GLY A 231 -17.51 -55.05 -12.19
N LEU A 232 -17.24 -55.30 -10.90
CA LEU A 232 -17.64 -54.43 -9.78
C LEU A 232 -16.51 -53.52 -9.25
N GLY A 233 -15.31 -53.60 -9.84
CA GLY A 233 -14.15 -52.82 -9.42
C GLY A 233 -13.48 -53.38 -8.17
N ILE A 234 -13.27 -52.54 -7.16
CA ILE A 234 -12.61 -52.92 -5.90
C ILE A 234 -13.64 -52.94 -4.78
N ALA A 235 -13.79 -54.09 -4.13
CA ALA A 235 -14.57 -54.21 -2.91
C ALA A 235 -13.65 -54.02 -1.70
N LYS A 236 -14.08 -53.18 -0.76
CA LYS A 236 -13.41 -52.98 0.52
C LYS A 236 -14.14 -53.81 1.56
N TYR A 237 -13.40 -54.56 2.37
CA TYR A 237 -13.92 -55.36 3.46
C TYR A 237 -13.18 -55.01 4.75
N ASP A 238 -13.87 -54.32 5.64
CA ASP A 238 -13.36 -53.92 6.94
C ASP A 238 -13.84 -54.92 8.01
N ILE A 239 -12.93 -55.75 8.51
CA ILE A 239 -13.22 -56.74 9.56
C ILE A 239 -13.67 -56.02 10.84
N SER A 240 -13.19 -54.80 11.08
CA SER A 240 -13.54 -54.02 12.27
C SER A 240 -14.96 -53.45 12.23
N ALA A 241 -15.53 -53.27 11.04
CA ALA A 241 -16.88 -52.72 10.85
C ALA A 241 -18.01 -53.75 11.12
N ARG A 242 -17.70 -55.05 11.26
CA ARG A 242 -18.71 -56.09 11.57
C ARG A 242 -18.78 -56.50 13.05
N LYS A 243 -18.27 -55.65 13.94
CA LYS A 243 -18.31 -55.90 15.39
C LYS A 243 -19.68 -55.68 16.02
N PHE A 244 -20.55 -54.96 15.32
CA PHE A 244 -21.96 -54.88 15.64
C PHE A 244 -22.70 -56.01 14.92
N LYS A 245 -23.29 -56.91 15.71
CA LYS A 245 -24.16 -57.96 15.22
C LYS A 245 -25.57 -57.40 15.13
N ASN A 246 -26.17 -57.46 13.95
CA ASN A 246 -27.56 -57.05 13.76
C ASN A 246 -28.49 -58.26 13.66
N SER A 247 -29.56 -58.21 14.43
CA SER A 247 -30.64 -59.20 14.48
C SER A 247 -31.99 -58.53 14.21
N PHE A 248 -33.01 -59.31 13.87
CA PHE A 248 -34.37 -58.81 13.58
C PHE A 248 -34.45 -57.73 12.49
N THR A 249 -33.56 -57.76 11.49
CA THR A 249 -33.53 -56.77 10.40
C THR A 249 -34.90 -56.60 9.74
N GLY A 250 -35.34 -55.34 9.58
CA GLY A 250 -36.67 -55.01 9.04
C GLY A 250 -37.81 -55.02 10.08
N ARG A 251 -37.52 -55.29 11.36
CA ARG A 251 -38.50 -55.24 12.46
C ARG A 251 -38.07 -54.19 13.48
N SER A 252 -39.03 -53.36 13.90
CA SER A 252 -38.77 -52.38 14.96
C SER A 252 -38.76 -53.07 16.32
N VAL A 253 -37.71 -52.90 17.11
CA VAL A 253 -37.59 -53.43 18.48
C VAL A 253 -38.08 -52.36 19.45
N TYR A 254 -39.09 -52.65 20.27
CA TYR A 254 -39.85 -51.66 21.03
C TYR A 254 -40.01 -51.99 22.53
N SER A 255 -39.30 -53.00 23.05
CA SER A 255 -39.29 -53.35 24.47
C SER A 255 -37.86 -53.56 24.96
N ASN A 256 -37.70 -53.75 26.28
CA ASN A 256 -36.42 -54.16 26.82
C ASN A 256 -35.97 -55.51 26.24
N ILE A 257 -34.65 -55.68 26.20
CA ILE A 257 -34.01 -56.85 25.61
C ILE A 257 -33.37 -57.64 26.75
N VAL A 258 -33.71 -58.92 26.81
CA VAL A 258 -33.13 -59.85 27.78
C VAL A 258 -32.52 -61.04 27.07
N ARG A 259 -31.44 -61.55 27.64
CA ARG A 259 -30.83 -62.81 27.21
C ARG A 259 -31.21 -63.90 28.21
N SER A 260 -31.78 -65.00 27.72
CA SER A 260 -32.00 -66.17 28.56
C SER A 260 -30.66 -66.84 28.91
N ARG A 261 -30.68 -67.71 29.93
CA ARG A 261 -29.52 -68.50 30.32
C ARG A 261 -29.05 -69.46 29.22
N GLU A 262 -29.96 -69.91 28.36
CA GLU A 262 -29.68 -70.73 27.18
C GLU A 262 -29.15 -69.92 25.99
N GLY A 263 -29.07 -68.60 26.14
CA GLY A 263 -28.51 -67.67 25.17
C GLY A 263 -29.53 -67.09 24.19
N ASP A 264 -30.81 -67.44 24.31
CA ASP A 264 -31.88 -66.92 23.46
C ASP A 264 -32.10 -65.42 23.76
N VAL A 265 -32.21 -64.59 22.72
CA VAL A 265 -32.46 -63.15 22.88
C VAL A 265 -33.94 -62.88 22.67
N ILE A 266 -34.58 -62.25 23.67
CA ILE A 266 -36.02 -62.03 23.74
C ILE A 266 -36.32 -60.53 23.78
N SER A 267 -37.23 -60.08 22.92
CA SER A 267 -37.77 -58.73 22.91
C SER A 267 -39.14 -58.72 22.21
N PHE A 268 -39.73 -57.54 21.99
CA PHE A 268 -41.01 -57.36 21.31
C PHE A 268 -40.95 -56.26 20.27
N ASP A 269 -41.76 -56.40 19.22
CA ASP A 269 -41.95 -55.33 18.24
C ASP A 269 -42.99 -54.30 18.68
N ASN A 270 -43.15 -53.24 17.90
CA ASN A 270 -44.12 -52.17 18.14
C ASN A 270 -45.60 -52.63 18.15
N SER A 271 -45.87 -53.83 17.63
CA SER A 271 -47.19 -54.48 17.62
C SER A 271 -47.32 -55.51 18.73
N TYR A 272 -46.38 -55.53 19.68
CA TYR A 272 -46.28 -56.47 20.80
C TYR A 272 -46.19 -57.93 20.34
N ASN A 273 -45.61 -58.19 19.18
CA ASN A 273 -45.27 -59.56 18.78
C ASN A 273 -43.90 -59.92 19.33
N LEU A 274 -43.75 -61.17 19.75
CA LEU A 274 -42.50 -61.71 20.27
C LEU A 274 -41.42 -61.69 19.18
N LEU A 275 -40.27 -61.10 19.51
CA LEU A 275 -39.03 -61.19 18.74
C LEU A 275 -38.09 -62.14 19.49
N LEU A 276 -37.70 -63.22 18.80
CA LEU A 276 -36.88 -64.28 19.38
C LEU A 276 -35.76 -64.68 18.43
N GLU A 277 -34.51 -64.52 18.88
CA GLU A 277 -33.33 -65.03 18.19
C GLU A 277 -32.86 -66.32 18.86
N LYS A 278 -32.86 -67.42 18.09
CA LYS A 278 -32.59 -68.77 18.60
C LYS A 278 -31.09 -69.09 18.52
N THR A 279 -30.46 -69.41 19.65
CA THR A 279 -29.06 -69.84 19.70
C THR A 279 -28.88 -71.36 19.61
N THR A 280 -29.91 -72.15 19.93
CA THR A 280 -29.84 -73.64 19.87
C THR A 280 -30.98 -74.27 19.07
N ALA A 281 -30.67 -75.36 18.33
CA ALA A 281 -31.59 -76.03 17.41
C ALA A 281 -32.64 -76.96 18.08
N HIS A 282 -32.58 -77.17 19.40
CA HIS A 282 -33.44 -78.12 20.12
C HIS A 282 -34.58 -77.43 20.89
N GLY A 283 -35.69 -78.16 21.08
CA GLY A 283 -36.87 -77.76 21.84
C GLY A 283 -36.53 -77.25 23.24
N ASN A 284 -36.77 -75.97 23.53
CA ASN A 284 -36.57 -75.40 24.86
C ASN A 284 -37.93 -75.18 25.54
N ILE A 285 -38.17 -75.86 26.66
CA ILE A 285 -39.44 -75.81 27.40
C ILE A 285 -39.74 -74.37 27.85
N MET A 286 -38.71 -73.62 28.27
CA MET A 286 -38.87 -72.23 28.69
C MET A 286 -39.32 -71.34 27.52
N ARG A 287 -38.76 -71.59 26.33
CA ARG A 287 -39.11 -70.90 25.09
C ARG A 287 -40.56 -71.16 24.69
N ASP A 288 -41.00 -72.42 24.70
CA ASP A 288 -42.37 -72.78 24.32
C ASP A 288 -43.40 -72.22 25.34
N MET A 289 -43.02 -72.06 26.61
CA MET A 289 -43.82 -71.35 27.62
C MET A 289 -43.89 -69.85 27.35
N CYS A 290 -42.75 -69.22 27.03
CA CYS A 290 -42.69 -67.81 26.65
C CYS A 290 -43.54 -67.51 25.40
N GLU A 291 -43.41 -68.30 24.32
CA GLU A 291 -44.21 -68.13 23.10
C GLU A 291 -45.72 -68.20 23.39
N LYS A 292 -46.17 -69.17 24.21
CA LYS A 292 -47.59 -69.30 24.59
C LYS A 292 -48.10 -68.17 25.47
N GLU A 293 -47.31 -67.71 26.43
CA GLU A 293 -47.74 -66.71 27.41
C GLU A 293 -47.68 -65.28 26.88
N PHE A 294 -46.74 -65.00 25.97
CA PHE A 294 -46.49 -63.64 25.49
C PHE A 294 -47.37 -63.24 24.30
N GLU A 295 -47.72 -64.15 23.38
CA GLU A 295 -48.53 -63.83 22.18
C GLU A 295 -49.90 -63.16 22.43
N PRO A 296 -50.66 -63.46 23.51
CA PRO A 296 -51.94 -62.80 23.78
C PRO A 296 -51.83 -61.50 24.60
N SER A 297 -50.63 -61.01 24.93
CA SER A 297 -50.43 -59.94 25.92
C SER A 297 -49.90 -58.62 25.34
N VAL A 298 -50.13 -57.50 26.05
CA VAL A 298 -49.65 -56.15 25.72
C VAL A 298 -48.76 -55.66 26.87
N ASN A 299 -47.72 -54.87 26.53
CA ASN A 299 -46.78 -54.23 27.47
C ASN A 299 -45.94 -55.19 28.33
N VAL A 300 -45.12 -56.01 27.66
CA VAL A 300 -44.23 -56.96 28.33
C VAL A 300 -42.88 -56.29 28.63
N TYR A 301 -42.67 -55.89 29.89
CA TYR A 301 -41.31 -55.71 30.41
C TYR A 301 -40.87 -57.04 31.02
N ILE A 302 -39.63 -57.44 30.76
CA ILE A 302 -39.07 -58.71 31.27
C ILE A 302 -37.90 -58.41 32.20
N ALA A 303 -37.94 -58.95 33.41
CA ALA A 303 -36.77 -59.13 34.25
C ALA A 303 -36.47 -60.63 34.39
N HIS A 304 -35.24 -60.98 34.69
CA HIS A 304 -34.86 -62.36 35.00
C HIS A 304 -34.15 -62.39 36.35
N ASP A 305 -34.43 -63.43 37.13
CA ASP A 305 -33.73 -63.68 38.39
C ASP A 305 -32.45 -64.52 38.17
N SER A 306 -31.62 -64.67 39.20
CA SER A 306 -30.35 -65.42 39.13
C SER A 306 -30.54 -66.92 38.84
N LYS A 307 -31.76 -67.45 38.95
CA LYS A 307 -32.09 -68.83 38.59
C LYS A 307 -32.43 -68.97 37.11
N GLY A 308 -32.65 -67.85 36.42
CA GLY A 308 -33.09 -67.79 35.02
C GLY A 308 -34.60 -67.85 34.85
N ASP A 309 -35.38 -67.67 35.93
CA ASP A 309 -36.83 -67.49 35.81
C ASP A 309 -37.13 -66.06 35.34
N PHE A 310 -38.18 -65.89 34.54
CA PHE A 310 -38.60 -64.57 34.06
C PHE A 310 -39.73 -64.01 34.90
N TRP A 311 -39.61 -62.73 35.25
CA TRP A 311 -40.69 -61.92 35.77
C TRP A 311 -41.17 -60.99 34.67
N THR A 312 -42.47 -60.97 34.46
CA THR A 312 -43.05 -60.10 33.47
C THR A 312 -44.32 -59.47 33.99
N VAL A 313 -44.48 -58.19 33.69
CA VAL A 313 -45.74 -57.49 33.85
C VAL A 313 -46.43 -57.50 32.50
N SER A 314 -47.68 -57.95 32.45
CA SER A 314 -48.43 -58.05 31.20
C SER A 314 -49.92 -57.96 31.47
N HIS A 315 -50.71 -57.56 30.48
CA HIS A 315 -52.16 -57.71 30.52
C HIS A 315 -52.68 -58.35 29.21
N PRO A 316 -53.80 -59.08 29.23
CA PRO A 316 -54.38 -59.65 28.01
C PRO A 316 -54.79 -58.55 27.01
N ARG A 317 -54.69 -58.80 25.70
CA ARG A 317 -55.14 -57.85 24.66
C ARG A 317 -56.63 -57.44 24.76
N LYS A 318 -57.47 -58.27 25.39
CA LYS A 318 -58.94 -58.08 25.48
C LYS A 318 -59.41 -57.23 26.68
N TYR A 319 -58.69 -57.24 27.81
CA TYR A 319 -59.08 -56.58 29.06
C TYR A 319 -57.86 -55.90 29.72
N VAL A 320 -58.08 -55.02 30.70
CA VAL A 320 -57.01 -54.20 31.33
C VAL A 320 -56.72 -54.70 32.75
N ASP A 321 -56.65 -56.02 32.93
CA ASP A 321 -56.30 -56.63 34.21
C ASP A 321 -54.80 -56.94 34.17
N TRP A 322 -54.02 -56.12 34.87
CA TRP A 322 -52.56 -56.30 34.93
C TRP A 322 -52.21 -57.50 35.77
N GLN A 323 -51.31 -58.33 35.24
CA GLN A 323 -50.78 -59.49 35.93
C GLN A 323 -49.27 -59.43 35.97
N LEU A 324 -48.72 -59.66 37.16
CA LEU A 324 -47.33 -60.02 37.34
C LEU A 324 -47.25 -61.53 37.14
N LYS A 325 -46.55 -61.97 36.10
CA LYS A 325 -46.31 -63.39 35.84
C LYS A 325 -44.86 -63.73 36.16
N LYS A 326 -44.66 -64.78 36.95
CA LYS A 326 -43.39 -65.48 37.08
C LYS A 326 -43.43 -66.71 36.18
N ILE A 327 -42.62 -66.73 35.14
CA ILE A 327 -42.41 -67.89 34.28
C ILE A 327 -41.20 -68.61 34.84
N SER A 328 -41.43 -69.80 35.40
CA SER A 328 -40.39 -70.63 35.99
C SER A 328 -40.29 -71.96 35.27
N ARG A 329 -39.06 -72.42 35.06
CA ARG A 329 -38.81 -73.72 34.43
C ARG A 329 -39.38 -74.88 35.25
N ASP A 330 -39.28 -74.80 36.57
CA ASP A 330 -39.65 -75.89 37.48
C ASP A 330 -41.11 -75.79 37.95
N LYS A 331 -41.63 -74.56 38.08
CA LYS A 331 -42.96 -74.29 38.64
C LYS A 331 -44.02 -73.89 37.61
N GLY A 332 -43.64 -73.80 36.34
CA GLY A 332 -44.52 -73.30 35.28
C GLY A 332 -44.79 -71.79 35.42
N VAL A 333 -45.97 -71.36 34.97
CA VAL A 333 -46.37 -69.95 34.97
C VAL A 333 -47.23 -69.67 36.21
N MET A 334 -46.76 -68.76 37.06
CA MET A 334 -47.53 -68.23 38.19
C MET A 334 -47.96 -66.80 37.84
N ALA A 335 -49.26 -66.50 37.93
CA ALA A 335 -49.81 -65.17 37.64
C ALA A 335 -50.43 -64.57 38.90
N TYR A 336 -50.13 -63.30 39.17
CA TYR A 336 -50.61 -62.55 40.31
C TYR A 336 -51.31 -61.28 39.81
N ASP A 337 -52.57 -61.09 40.17
CA ASP A 337 -53.34 -59.92 39.77
C ASP A 337 -52.81 -58.68 40.50
N ILE A 338 -52.43 -57.67 39.73
CA ILE A 338 -51.87 -56.41 40.24
C ILE A 338 -53.06 -55.49 40.59
N PRO A 339 -53.13 -54.94 41.82
CA PRO A 339 -54.24 -54.09 42.25
C PRO A 339 -54.13 -52.69 41.64
N TYR A 340 -54.38 -52.58 40.32
CA TYR A 340 -54.28 -51.33 39.59
C TYR A 340 -55.23 -51.29 38.39
N GLU A 341 -55.99 -50.20 38.26
CA GLU A 341 -56.93 -49.99 37.15
C GLU A 341 -56.37 -48.91 36.18
N GLY A 342 -56.08 -49.30 34.93
CA GLY A 342 -55.68 -48.34 33.88
C GLY A 342 -54.74 -48.90 32.83
N ARG A 343 -54.70 -48.28 31.64
CA ARG A 343 -53.80 -48.67 30.53
C ARG A 343 -52.51 -47.87 30.58
N PHE A 344 -51.56 -48.30 31.41
CA PHE A 344 -50.28 -47.61 31.62
C PHE A 344 -49.11 -48.53 31.41
N ARG A 345 -48.03 -48.03 30.83
CA ARG A 345 -46.83 -48.84 30.65
C ARG A 345 -46.11 -48.97 31.99
N SER A 346 -45.62 -50.17 32.27
CA SER A 346 -44.95 -50.52 33.51
C SER A 346 -43.57 -51.06 33.22
N VAL A 347 -42.65 -50.77 34.14
CA VAL A 347 -41.33 -51.39 34.23
C VAL A 347 -41.35 -52.33 35.43
N VAL A 348 -40.62 -53.44 35.35
CA VAL A 348 -40.33 -54.30 36.50
C VAL A 348 -38.83 -54.35 36.74
N VAL A 349 -38.42 -54.08 37.96
CA VAL A 349 -37.02 -54.18 38.42
C VAL A 349 -36.99 -55.09 39.63
N LEU A 350 -36.06 -56.04 39.65
CA LEU A 350 -35.83 -56.87 40.81
C LEU A 350 -34.86 -56.16 41.76
N ASP A 351 -35.13 -56.21 43.06
CA ASP A 351 -34.17 -55.74 44.06
C ASP A 351 -33.10 -56.80 44.37
N ASP A 352 -32.21 -56.49 45.33
CA ASP A 352 -31.09 -57.36 45.72
C ASP A 352 -31.54 -58.74 46.27
N ASN A 353 -32.80 -58.89 46.70
CA ASN A 353 -33.38 -60.16 47.14
C ASN A 353 -34.27 -60.80 46.05
N GLU A 354 -34.20 -60.28 44.82
CA GLU A 354 -34.99 -60.71 43.67
C GLU A 354 -36.50 -60.47 43.82
N HIS A 355 -36.89 -59.51 44.67
CA HIS A 355 -38.30 -59.13 44.81
C HIS A 355 -38.70 -58.10 43.74
N PRO A 356 -39.85 -58.29 43.07
CA PRO A 356 -40.29 -57.38 42.01
C PRO A 356 -40.79 -56.04 42.54
N TRP A 357 -40.23 -54.96 42.01
CA TRP A 357 -40.73 -53.59 42.11
C TRP A 357 -41.23 -53.13 40.75
N MET A 358 -42.39 -52.46 40.75
CA MET A 358 -43.07 -52.03 39.54
C MET A 358 -43.56 -50.59 39.65
N GLY A 359 -43.48 -49.85 38.55
CA GLY A 359 -44.01 -48.50 38.43
C GLY A 359 -45.25 -48.49 37.54
N PHE A 360 -46.40 -48.11 38.10
CA PHE A 360 -47.66 -48.01 37.39
C PHE A 360 -48.26 -46.63 37.55
N GLY A 361 -48.43 -45.87 36.47
CA GLY A 361 -49.08 -44.57 36.57
C GLY A 361 -48.32 -43.64 37.52
N SER A 362 -49.01 -43.34 38.62
CA SER A 362 -48.50 -42.53 39.72
C SER A 362 -48.28 -43.34 41.01
N GLN A 363 -47.97 -44.63 40.87
CA GLN A 363 -47.73 -45.57 41.97
C GLN A 363 -46.42 -46.34 41.79
N LEU A 364 -45.72 -46.54 42.90
CA LEU A 364 -44.65 -47.51 43.04
C LEU A 364 -45.22 -48.71 43.81
N GLN A 365 -45.10 -49.92 43.27
CA GLN A 365 -45.61 -51.13 43.90
C GLN A 365 -44.48 -52.14 44.14
N HIS A 366 -44.50 -52.78 45.31
CA HIS A 366 -43.61 -53.87 45.68
C HIS A 366 -44.41 -55.15 45.84
N PHE A 367 -43.94 -56.23 45.21
CA PHE A 367 -44.52 -57.56 45.37
C PHE A 367 -43.61 -58.42 46.26
N ASN A 368 -44.17 -58.96 47.34
CA ASN A 368 -43.46 -59.93 48.19
C ASN A 368 -43.82 -61.36 47.72
N PRO A 369 -42.87 -62.12 47.14
CA PRO A 369 -43.14 -63.46 46.62
C PRO A 369 -43.48 -64.51 47.69
N GLU A 370 -43.08 -64.30 48.95
CA GLU A 370 -43.31 -65.24 50.05
C GLU A 370 -44.74 -65.14 50.59
N THR A 371 -45.26 -63.90 50.67
CA THR A 371 -46.61 -63.62 51.18
C THR A 371 -47.66 -63.47 50.06
N THR A 372 -47.21 -63.34 48.81
CA THR A 372 -48.05 -63.05 47.62
C THR A 372 -48.86 -61.75 47.73
N GLN A 373 -48.38 -60.79 48.53
CA GLN A 373 -49.04 -59.51 48.74
C GLN A 373 -48.34 -58.38 47.99
N PHE A 374 -49.15 -57.42 47.51
CA PHE A 374 -48.70 -56.17 46.92
C PHE A 374 -48.76 -55.04 47.95
N GLN A 375 -47.70 -54.25 48.03
CA GLN A 375 -47.66 -53.01 48.77
C GLN A 375 -47.56 -51.85 47.76
N SER A 376 -48.49 -50.90 47.84
CA SER A 376 -48.59 -49.79 46.89
C SER A 376 -48.31 -48.44 47.54
N PHE A 377 -47.48 -47.63 46.89
CA PHE A 377 -47.08 -46.31 47.35
C PHE A 377 -47.46 -45.27 46.28
N SER A 378 -48.49 -44.46 46.56
CA SER A 378 -48.99 -43.45 45.61
C SER A 378 -48.24 -42.12 45.74
N PHE A 379 -47.94 -41.52 44.60
CA PHE A 379 -47.42 -40.15 44.45
C PHE A 379 -48.29 -39.30 43.52
N GLU A 380 -49.57 -39.68 43.37
CA GLU A 380 -50.57 -38.99 42.54
C GLU A 380 -50.71 -37.49 42.86
N ASN A 381 -50.51 -37.09 44.11
CA ASN A 381 -50.53 -35.69 44.52
C ASN A 381 -49.43 -34.84 43.86
N LEU A 382 -48.30 -35.44 43.48
CA LEU A 382 -47.18 -34.76 42.82
C LEU A 382 -47.30 -34.84 41.30
N LEU A 383 -47.82 -35.96 40.80
CA LEU A 383 -47.94 -36.24 39.39
C LEU A 383 -49.25 -37.00 39.13
N PRO A 384 -50.36 -36.33 38.79
CA PRO A 384 -51.65 -36.96 38.57
C PRO A 384 -51.68 -37.78 37.27
N PRO A 385 -52.31 -38.97 37.22
CA PRO A 385 -52.45 -39.75 35.99
C PRO A 385 -53.20 -38.97 34.90
N PRO A 386 -52.93 -39.23 33.60
CA PRO A 386 -52.14 -40.33 33.06
C PRO A 386 -50.62 -40.07 33.01
N ASN A 387 -49.80 -41.03 33.47
CA ASN A 387 -48.34 -41.01 33.30
C ASN A 387 -47.79 -42.42 33.10
N ASP A 388 -46.82 -42.57 32.21
CA ASP A 388 -46.07 -43.81 32.10
C ASP A 388 -44.75 -43.67 32.87
N ILE A 389 -44.33 -44.78 33.49
CA ILE A 389 -42.99 -44.90 34.07
C ILE A 389 -42.10 -45.61 33.06
N PHE A 390 -41.05 -44.94 32.59
CA PHE A 390 -40.18 -45.43 31.52
C PHE A 390 -38.97 -46.21 32.04
N ALA A 391 -38.45 -45.84 33.19
CA ALA A 391 -37.31 -46.50 33.81
C ALA A 391 -37.37 -46.33 35.31
N MET A 392 -36.76 -47.28 36.02
CA MET A 392 -36.62 -47.21 37.47
C MET A 392 -35.18 -47.54 37.84
N ALA A 393 -34.62 -46.80 38.80
CA ALA A 393 -33.31 -47.09 39.37
C ALA A 393 -33.36 -46.96 40.88
N ARG A 394 -32.63 -47.82 41.58
CA ARG A 394 -32.49 -47.76 43.03
C ARG A 394 -31.08 -47.29 43.39
N THR A 395 -30.99 -46.37 44.34
CA THR A 395 -29.71 -45.85 44.85
C THR A 395 -29.36 -46.49 46.19
N SER A 396 -28.09 -46.42 46.59
CA SER A 396 -27.58 -47.10 47.79
C SER A 396 -28.22 -46.62 49.11
N ASP A 397 -28.80 -45.42 49.11
CA ASP A 397 -29.57 -44.85 50.22
C ASP A 397 -31.00 -45.44 50.34
N GLY A 398 -31.34 -46.41 49.47
CA GLY A 398 -32.65 -47.03 49.39
C GLY A 398 -33.70 -46.23 48.62
N SER A 399 -33.36 -45.06 48.06
CA SER A 399 -34.30 -44.28 47.26
C SER A 399 -34.60 -44.96 45.91
N TRP A 400 -35.86 -44.90 45.50
CA TRP A 400 -36.29 -45.26 44.16
C TRP A 400 -36.41 -44.00 43.29
N TRP A 401 -35.81 -44.05 42.12
CA TRP A 401 -35.90 -43.02 41.10
C TRP A 401 -36.73 -43.52 39.92
N LEU A 402 -37.72 -42.73 39.50
CA LEU A 402 -38.70 -43.10 38.49
C LEU A 402 -38.65 -42.06 37.36
N ALA A 403 -38.41 -42.53 36.14
CA ALA A 403 -38.43 -41.70 34.93
C ALA A 403 -39.86 -41.61 34.38
N SER A 404 -40.34 -40.40 34.09
CA SER A 404 -41.64 -40.14 33.49
C SER A 404 -41.53 -39.13 32.36
N GLN A 405 -42.60 -38.96 31.59
CA GLN A 405 -42.74 -37.90 30.57
C GLN A 405 -42.86 -36.48 31.15
N GLN A 406 -43.08 -36.37 32.46
CA GLN A 406 -43.40 -35.11 33.15
C GLN A 406 -42.41 -34.79 34.29
N GLY A 407 -41.21 -35.39 34.24
CA GLY A 407 -40.11 -35.16 35.17
C GLY A 407 -39.55 -36.44 35.78
N LEU A 408 -38.57 -36.25 36.65
CA LEU A 408 -37.91 -37.30 37.42
C LEU A 408 -38.47 -37.33 38.84
N ILE A 409 -38.95 -38.49 39.31
CA ILE A 409 -39.51 -38.66 40.64
C ILE A 409 -38.51 -39.41 41.53
N ARG A 410 -38.32 -38.95 42.77
CA ARG A 410 -37.56 -39.64 43.81
C ARG A 410 -38.49 -40.04 44.95
N GLY A 411 -38.61 -41.34 45.22
CA GLY A 411 -39.21 -41.88 46.43
C GLY A 411 -38.14 -42.23 47.45
N ARG A 412 -38.05 -41.47 48.55
CA ARG A 412 -37.16 -41.77 49.69
C ARG A 412 -37.86 -42.66 50.72
N PRO A 413 -37.26 -43.78 51.15
CA PRO A 413 -37.88 -44.65 52.15
C PRO A 413 -37.97 -43.98 53.52
N GLU A 414 -39.02 -44.26 54.28
CA GLU A 414 -39.18 -43.84 55.68
C GLU A 414 -39.25 -45.08 56.60
N PRO A 415 -38.22 -45.35 57.45
CA PRO A 415 -36.97 -44.58 57.64
C PRO A 415 -35.97 -44.74 56.48
N ALA A 416 -35.05 -43.77 56.34
CA ALA A 416 -34.04 -43.76 55.29
C ALA A 416 -33.16 -45.03 55.32
N GLY A 417 -32.81 -45.56 54.14
CA GLY A 417 -32.05 -46.81 54.00
C GLY A 417 -32.86 -48.11 54.13
N ALA A 418 -34.15 -48.05 54.47
CA ALA A 418 -34.98 -49.25 54.54
C ALA A 418 -35.23 -49.86 53.15
N ALA A 419 -35.00 -51.17 53.01
CA ALA A 419 -35.24 -51.88 51.76
C ALA A 419 -36.73 -52.08 51.44
N TYR A 420 -37.55 -52.32 52.47
CA TYR A 420 -38.99 -52.50 52.37
C TYR A 420 -39.70 -51.57 53.38
N PRO A 421 -39.76 -50.27 53.10
CA PRO A 421 -40.34 -49.31 54.04
C PRO A 421 -41.88 -49.42 54.09
N GLU A 422 -42.48 -49.00 55.20
CA GLU A 422 -43.95 -48.86 55.27
C GLU A 422 -44.44 -47.63 54.48
N LYS A 423 -43.59 -46.62 54.27
CA LYS A 423 -43.91 -45.37 53.57
C LYS A 423 -42.75 -44.85 52.74
N PHE A 424 -43.08 -44.13 51.67
CA PHE A 424 -42.13 -43.34 50.89
C PHE A 424 -42.52 -41.86 50.94
N LYS A 425 -41.50 -40.99 51.04
CA LYS A 425 -41.63 -39.57 50.76
C LYS A 425 -41.21 -39.29 49.33
N PHE A 426 -42.14 -38.80 48.52
CA PHE A 426 -41.89 -38.51 47.11
C PHE A 426 -41.54 -37.04 46.85
N GLU A 427 -40.66 -36.81 45.89
CA GLU A 427 -40.26 -35.50 45.37
C GLU A 427 -40.20 -35.57 43.84
N ILE A 428 -40.52 -34.47 43.15
CA ILE A 428 -40.45 -34.38 41.68
C ILE A 428 -39.47 -33.30 41.24
N TYR A 429 -38.62 -33.64 40.28
CA TYR A 429 -37.65 -32.76 39.64
C TYR A 429 -38.15 -32.46 38.23
N LYS A 430 -38.45 -31.18 37.98
CA LYS A 430 -38.89 -30.67 36.68
C LYS A 430 -37.87 -29.71 36.08
N ASN A 431 -37.94 -29.54 34.77
CA ASN A 431 -37.17 -28.58 34.04
C ASN A 431 -37.57 -27.15 34.42
N ASP A 432 -36.61 -26.38 34.89
CA ASP A 432 -36.74 -24.95 35.05
C ASP A 432 -35.76 -24.26 34.08
N PRO A 433 -36.25 -23.71 32.95
CA PRO A 433 -35.41 -23.01 31.99
C PRO A 433 -34.60 -21.85 32.58
N LYS A 434 -34.99 -21.32 33.75
CA LYS A 434 -34.29 -20.23 34.44
C LYS A 434 -33.18 -20.71 35.37
N SER A 435 -33.16 -21.99 35.74
CA SER A 435 -32.16 -22.58 36.62
C SER A 435 -31.17 -23.41 35.81
N ARG A 436 -29.88 -23.25 36.06
CA ARG A 436 -28.87 -24.19 35.55
C ARG A 436 -28.79 -25.48 36.38
N ASN A 437 -29.42 -25.50 37.56
CA ASN A 437 -29.42 -26.63 38.48
C ASN A 437 -30.79 -27.36 38.46
N SER A 438 -31.26 -27.71 37.27
CA SER A 438 -32.51 -28.46 37.06
C SER A 438 -32.34 -29.40 35.88
N ILE A 439 -33.12 -30.48 35.81
CA ILE A 439 -33.15 -31.35 34.63
C ILE A 439 -33.47 -30.55 33.35
N ARG A 440 -32.88 -30.90 32.21
CA ARG A 440 -33.04 -30.11 30.95
C ARG A 440 -34.30 -30.41 30.15
N SER A 441 -34.96 -31.52 30.43
CA SER A 441 -36.23 -31.91 29.83
C SER A 441 -37.02 -32.72 30.84
N ASP A 442 -38.35 -32.55 30.83
CA ASP A 442 -39.26 -33.32 31.65
C ASP A 442 -39.49 -34.72 31.08
N ASP A 443 -39.19 -34.96 29.80
CA ASP A 443 -39.37 -36.26 29.16
C ASP A 443 -38.16 -37.16 29.44
N VAL A 444 -38.20 -37.89 30.56
CA VAL A 444 -37.13 -38.75 31.04
C VAL A 444 -37.32 -40.17 30.49
N ALA A 445 -36.33 -40.67 29.75
CA ALA A 445 -36.41 -41.95 29.05
C ALA A 445 -35.65 -43.08 29.76
N SER A 446 -34.51 -42.79 30.39
CA SER A 446 -33.65 -43.81 31.00
C SER A 446 -32.91 -43.29 32.23
N LEU A 447 -32.57 -44.22 33.12
CA LEU A 447 -31.85 -43.97 34.36
C LEU A 447 -30.74 -45.01 34.52
N LEU A 448 -29.58 -44.58 35.01
CA LEU A 448 -28.47 -45.47 35.36
C LEU A 448 -27.79 -45.00 36.64
N VAL A 449 -27.58 -45.94 37.56
CA VAL A 449 -26.70 -45.81 38.72
C VAL A 449 -25.59 -46.84 38.57
N ARG A 450 -24.34 -46.40 38.63
CA ARG A 450 -23.19 -47.30 38.52
C ARG A 450 -22.81 -47.81 39.91
N PRO A 451 -22.55 -49.11 40.11
CA PRO A 451 -22.21 -49.65 41.44
C PRO A 451 -21.02 -48.96 42.14
N TRP A 452 -20.02 -48.49 41.38
CA TRP A 452 -18.84 -47.79 41.92
C TRP A 452 -19.03 -46.27 42.08
N GLU A 453 -20.15 -45.72 41.58
CA GLU A 453 -20.55 -44.32 41.77
C GLU A 453 -21.98 -44.24 42.30
N PRO A 454 -22.26 -44.77 43.50
CA PRO A 454 -23.63 -44.92 43.99
C PRO A 454 -24.35 -43.59 44.26
N ASN A 455 -23.60 -42.48 44.31
CA ASN A 455 -24.11 -41.13 44.55
C ASN A 455 -24.41 -40.36 43.26
N ILE A 456 -24.12 -40.93 42.08
CA ILE A 456 -24.35 -40.30 40.79
C ILE A 456 -25.48 -41.01 40.06
N LEU A 457 -26.50 -40.25 39.69
CA LEU A 457 -27.58 -40.70 38.83
C LEU A 457 -27.41 -40.10 37.44
N TRP A 458 -27.24 -40.98 36.45
CA TRP A 458 -27.24 -40.62 35.04
C TRP A 458 -28.66 -40.72 34.50
N ILE A 459 -29.08 -39.70 33.76
CA ILE A 459 -30.47 -39.47 33.37
C ILE A 459 -30.50 -39.15 31.87
N GLY A 460 -31.10 -40.04 31.09
CA GLY A 460 -31.31 -39.86 29.66
C GLY A 460 -32.65 -39.20 29.43
N THR A 461 -32.67 -38.12 28.66
CA THR A 461 -33.90 -37.36 28.38
C THR A 461 -34.16 -37.24 26.89
N LYS A 462 -35.43 -37.03 26.51
CA LYS A 462 -35.80 -36.66 25.15
C LYS A 462 -35.76 -35.15 25.02
N GLY A 463 -34.75 -34.64 24.31
CA GLY A 463 -34.57 -33.22 24.02
C GLY A 463 -33.69 -32.44 25.00
N GLY A 464 -33.34 -33.03 26.16
CA GLY A 464 -32.47 -32.41 27.16
C GLY A 464 -31.07 -33.01 27.27
N GLY A 465 -30.72 -33.97 26.41
CA GLY A 465 -29.42 -34.65 26.39
C GLY A 465 -29.21 -35.59 27.59
N LEU A 466 -27.94 -35.85 27.89
CA LEU A 466 -27.52 -36.63 29.05
C LEU A 466 -27.39 -35.71 30.27
N ASN A 467 -28.12 -36.03 31.33
CA ASN A 467 -28.15 -35.29 32.57
C ASN A 467 -27.46 -36.12 33.66
N ARG A 468 -26.68 -35.47 34.52
CA ARG A 468 -25.99 -36.09 35.64
C ARG A 468 -26.43 -35.39 36.92
N LEU A 469 -26.93 -36.15 37.88
CA LEU A 469 -27.33 -35.66 39.20
C LEU A 469 -26.40 -36.23 40.25
N ASP A 470 -25.74 -35.36 41.00
CA ASP A 470 -25.10 -35.72 42.25
C ASP A 470 -26.16 -35.74 43.36
N ILE A 471 -26.46 -36.94 43.87
CA ILE A 471 -27.57 -37.19 44.80
C ILE A 471 -27.32 -36.55 46.17
N ASN A 472 -26.07 -36.43 46.59
CA ASN A 472 -25.71 -35.88 47.89
C ASN A 472 -25.83 -34.36 47.92
N THR A 473 -25.35 -33.70 46.86
CA THR A 473 -25.37 -32.24 46.74
C THR A 473 -26.63 -31.72 46.06
N ASN A 474 -27.42 -32.60 45.44
CA ASN A 474 -28.58 -32.27 44.62
C ASN A 474 -28.22 -31.32 43.46
N GLN A 475 -27.04 -31.52 42.87
CA GLN A 475 -26.53 -30.72 41.76
C GLN A 475 -26.65 -31.43 40.41
N PHE A 476 -27.16 -30.72 39.42
CA PHE A 476 -27.27 -31.16 38.04
C PHE A 476 -26.12 -30.62 37.18
N SER A 477 -25.60 -31.49 36.32
CA SER A 477 -24.77 -31.12 35.17
C SER A 477 -25.32 -31.78 33.91
N HIS A 478 -25.05 -31.19 32.74
CA HIS A 478 -25.70 -31.57 31.49
C HIS A 478 -24.70 -31.66 30.37
N ILE A 479 -24.96 -32.59 29.46
CA ILE A 479 -24.20 -32.82 28.23
C ILE A 479 -25.22 -32.82 27.10
N THR A 480 -25.05 -31.88 26.18
CA THR A 480 -25.98 -31.59 25.09
C THR A 480 -25.26 -31.52 23.76
N THR A 481 -25.99 -31.25 22.68
CA THR A 481 -25.42 -31.00 21.35
C THR A 481 -24.45 -29.82 21.31
N ALA A 482 -24.55 -28.87 22.24
CA ALA A 482 -23.58 -27.78 22.38
C ALA A 482 -22.21 -28.27 22.89
N ASP A 483 -22.18 -29.41 23.57
CA ASP A 483 -20.99 -30.00 24.19
C ASP A 483 -20.35 -31.09 23.31
N GLY A 484 -20.95 -31.42 22.16
CA GLY A 484 -20.45 -32.42 21.20
C GLY A 484 -21.31 -33.68 21.06
N LEU A 485 -22.41 -33.79 21.81
CA LEU A 485 -23.38 -34.88 21.66
C LEU A 485 -24.07 -34.80 20.27
N PRO A 486 -24.26 -35.88 19.51
CA PRO A 486 -24.86 -35.80 18.17
C PRO A 486 -26.36 -35.49 18.18
N ASP A 487 -27.07 -35.87 19.24
CA ASP A 487 -28.51 -35.65 19.42
C ASP A 487 -28.85 -35.48 20.91
N ASN A 488 -29.85 -34.64 21.24
CA ASN A 488 -30.29 -34.43 22.62
C ASN A 488 -31.36 -35.44 23.08
N VAL A 489 -31.73 -36.40 22.25
CA VAL A 489 -32.61 -37.52 22.61
C VAL A 489 -31.75 -38.73 22.98
N ILE A 490 -31.74 -39.06 24.27
CA ILE A 490 -31.05 -40.24 24.81
C ILE A 490 -32.09 -41.25 25.29
N TYR A 491 -32.25 -42.36 24.57
CA TYR A 491 -33.25 -43.38 24.88
C TYR A 491 -32.81 -44.34 25.97
N GLY A 492 -31.56 -44.79 25.94
CA GLY A 492 -31.00 -45.77 26.86
C GLY A 492 -29.58 -45.40 27.28
N ILE A 493 -29.22 -45.78 28.51
CA ILE A 493 -27.89 -45.60 29.07
C ILE A 493 -27.46 -46.94 29.66
N LEU A 494 -26.33 -47.47 29.19
CA LEU A 494 -25.71 -48.66 29.76
C LEU A 494 -24.26 -48.34 30.17
N PRO A 495 -23.76 -48.92 31.28
CA PRO A 495 -22.34 -48.83 31.61
C PRO A 495 -21.53 -49.67 30.61
N ASN A 496 -20.24 -49.40 30.49
CA ASN A 496 -19.36 -50.31 29.78
C ASN A 496 -19.30 -51.66 30.51
N SER A 497 -19.57 -52.75 29.79
CA SER A 497 -19.69 -54.12 30.34
C SER A 497 -18.44 -54.98 30.12
N GLY A 498 -17.30 -54.34 29.84
CA GLY A 498 -16.02 -55.01 29.59
C GLY A 498 -15.33 -55.58 30.84
N LYS A 499 -14.12 -56.13 30.67
CA LYS A 499 -13.30 -56.70 31.77
C LYS A 499 -13.07 -55.72 32.92
N ASN A 500 -12.99 -54.42 32.63
CA ASN A 500 -12.85 -53.39 33.64
C ASN A 500 -14.22 -52.97 34.19
N LYS A 501 -14.56 -53.47 35.38
CA LYS A 501 -15.83 -53.14 36.05
C LYS A 501 -15.97 -51.68 36.45
N ASN A 502 -14.89 -50.89 36.51
CA ASN A 502 -14.92 -49.47 36.89
C ASN A 502 -14.60 -48.55 35.70
N ASP A 503 -15.00 -48.96 34.50
CA ASP A 503 -14.69 -48.22 33.28
C ASP A 503 -15.49 -46.90 33.20
N PRO A 504 -14.84 -45.77 32.86
CA PRO A 504 -15.51 -44.47 32.80
C PRO A 504 -16.47 -44.33 31.60
N ASN A 505 -16.50 -45.27 30.65
CA ASN A 505 -17.33 -45.19 29.46
C ASN A 505 -18.81 -45.55 29.73
N LEU A 506 -19.69 -44.76 29.13
CA LEU A 506 -21.13 -45.01 29.02
C LEU A 506 -21.52 -45.24 27.57
N TRP A 507 -22.51 -46.10 27.35
CA TRP A 507 -23.12 -46.34 26.04
C TRP A 507 -24.52 -45.74 26.01
N LEU A 508 -24.75 -44.83 25.07
CA LEU A 508 -25.97 -44.05 24.94
C LEU A 508 -26.60 -44.30 23.56
N SER A 509 -27.89 -44.67 23.53
CA SER A 509 -28.64 -44.77 22.28
C SER A 509 -29.42 -43.49 21.98
N SER A 510 -29.41 -43.05 20.72
CA SER A 510 -30.01 -41.78 20.28
C SER A 510 -30.74 -41.89 18.95
N ASN A 511 -31.24 -40.77 18.41
CA ASN A 511 -31.75 -40.71 17.02
C ASN A 511 -30.62 -40.62 15.97
N ARG A 512 -29.37 -40.38 16.38
CA ARG A 512 -28.21 -40.17 15.50
C ARG A 512 -27.06 -41.08 15.87
N GLY A 513 -27.40 -42.36 15.98
CA GLY A 513 -26.45 -43.44 16.23
C GLY A 513 -26.27 -43.77 17.71
N LEU A 514 -25.33 -44.67 17.95
CA LEU A 514 -24.91 -45.14 19.26
C LEU A 514 -23.66 -44.37 19.70
N ILE A 515 -23.64 -43.90 20.94
CA ILE A 515 -22.62 -43.00 21.45
C ILE A 515 -21.88 -43.69 22.60
N ARG A 516 -20.55 -43.78 22.52
CA ARG A 516 -19.69 -44.08 23.65
C ARG A 516 -19.19 -42.77 24.25
N TYR A 517 -19.57 -42.48 25.48
CA TYR A 517 -19.20 -41.26 26.20
C TYR A 517 -18.25 -41.59 27.35
N ASN A 518 -17.05 -41.01 27.35
CA ASN A 518 -16.11 -41.16 28.45
C ASN A 518 -16.37 -40.07 29.51
N THR A 519 -16.71 -40.50 30.72
CA THR A 519 -17.08 -39.61 31.83
C THR A 519 -15.91 -38.85 32.47
N GLU A 520 -14.66 -39.24 32.21
CA GLU A 520 -13.47 -38.58 32.77
C GLU A 520 -12.93 -37.45 31.90
N ASP A 521 -12.75 -37.70 30.60
CA ASP A 521 -12.19 -36.73 29.64
C ASP A 521 -13.27 -35.99 28.81
N GLY A 522 -14.52 -36.44 28.87
CA GLY A 522 -15.65 -35.86 28.17
C GLY A 522 -15.72 -36.20 26.68
N ASN A 523 -14.92 -37.14 26.17
CA ASN A 523 -14.88 -37.48 24.75
C ASN A 523 -16.05 -38.36 24.31
N PHE A 524 -16.55 -38.11 23.10
CA PHE A 524 -17.59 -38.90 22.44
C PHE A 524 -17.01 -39.70 21.28
N LYS A 525 -17.43 -40.96 21.16
CA LYS A 525 -17.27 -41.76 19.95
C LYS A 525 -18.63 -42.17 19.43
N ILE A 526 -18.93 -41.79 18.19
CA ILE A 526 -20.25 -41.98 17.58
C ILE A 526 -20.16 -43.09 16.53
N TYR A 527 -21.02 -44.07 16.69
CA TYR A 527 -21.21 -45.16 15.75
C TYR A 527 -22.53 -44.93 15.01
N THR A 528 -22.52 -45.07 13.69
CA THR A 528 -23.68 -44.90 12.80
C THR A 528 -23.94 -46.17 11.99
N GLU A 529 -24.94 -46.16 11.11
CA GLU A 529 -25.19 -47.24 10.15
C GLU A 529 -23.93 -47.61 9.34
N GLU A 530 -23.10 -46.63 8.98
CA GLU A 530 -21.80 -46.85 8.32
C GLU A 530 -20.83 -47.73 9.14
N ASN A 531 -20.98 -47.75 10.46
CA ASN A 531 -20.18 -48.58 11.37
C ASN A 531 -20.78 -49.97 11.58
N GLY A 532 -21.93 -50.29 10.96
CA GLY A 532 -22.58 -51.59 11.06
C GLY A 532 -23.75 -51.66 12.04
N LEU A 533 -24.32 -50.53 12.49
CA LEU A 533 -25.54 -50.52 13.31
C LEU A 533 -26.78 -50.94 12.51
N GLN A 534 -27.87 -51.31 13.20
CA GLN A 534 -29.17 -51.63 12.57
C GLN A 534 -29.79 -50.44 11.81
N GLY A 535 -29.37 -49.24 12.18
CA GLY A 535 -29.80 -47.92 11.70
C GLY A 535 -29.36 -46.86 12.72
N ASP A 536 -29.44 -45.59 12.34
CA ASP A 536 -29.05 -44.49 13.24
C ASP A 536 -30.08 -44.23 14.34
N GLU A 537 -31.36 -44.56 14.11
CA GLU A 537 -32.45 -44.31 15.06
C GLU A 537 -32.71 -45.52 15.97
N PHE A 538 -32.58 -45.29 17.28
CA PHE A 538 -32.89 -46.26 18.34
C PHE A 538 -34.26 -45.99 18.98
N ASN A 539 -34.78 -46.95 19.75
CA ASN A 539 -36.10 -46.86 20.38
C ASN A 539 -36.03 -46.70 21.91
N THR A 540 -37.10 -46.16 22.49
CA THR A 540 -37.32 -46.14 23.95
C THR A 540 -37.46 -47.57 24.47
N TRP A 541 -36.94 -47.85 25.68
CA TRP A 541 -36.85 -49.19 26.32
C TRP A 541 -35.98 -50.23 25.63
N ALA A 542 -35.65 -50.04 24.36
CA ALA A 542 -34.93 -51.01 23.57
C ALA A 542 -33.43 -51.01 23.88
N TYR A 543 -33.08 -51.29 25.14
CA TYR A 543 -31.72 -51.48 25.58
C TYR A 543 -31.66 -52.56 26.68
N GLY A 544 -30.52 -53.22 26.80
CA GLY A 544 -30.31 -54.25 27.80
C GLY A 544 -28.87 -54.75 27.81
N THR A 545 -28.54 -55.53 28.83
CA THR A 545 -27.22 -56.18 28.94
C THR A 545 -27.40 -57.64 29.29
N SER A 546 -26.51 -58.49 28.79
CA SER A 546 -26.39 -59.89 29.19
C SER A 546 -25.42 -60.03 30.37
N GLU A 547 -25.56 -61.12 31.13
CA GLU A 547 -24.63 -61.51 32.21
C GLU A 547 -23.17 -61.64 31.74
N ASP A 548 -22.96 -62.04 30.48
CA ASP A 548 -21.63 -62.19 29.87
C ASP A 548 -21.05 -60.88 29.29
N GLY A 549 -21.70 -59.75 29.58
CA GLY A 549 -21.24 -58.41 29.22
C GLY A 549 -21.54 -58.01 27.77
N GLU A 550 -22.42 -58.70 27.07
CA GLU A 550 -22.93 -58.23 25.77
C GLU A 550 -23.95 -57.10 25.99
N LEU A 551 -23.84 -56.04 25.18
CA LEU A 551 -24.77 -54.91 25.18
C LEU A 551 -25.75 -55.05 24.02
N PHE A 552 -27.00 -54.67 24.27
CA PHE A 552 -28.10 -54.73 23.31
C PHE A 552 -28.75 -53.36 23.17
N PHE A 553 -28.93 -52.91 21.94
CA PHE A 553 -29.64 -51.68 21.60
C PHE A 553 -30.54 -51.91 20.39
N GLY A 554 -31.85 -51.78 20.58
CA GLY A 554 -32.85 -51.94 19.53
C GLY A 554 -33.33 -50.60 18.97
N GLY A 555 -33.70 -50.61 17.70
CA GLY A 555 -34.20 -49.43 17.00
C GLY A 555 -35.31 -49.74 16.02
N VAL A 556 -35.46 -48.86 15.05
CA VAL A 556 -36.56 -48.92 14.06
C VAL A 556 -36.41 -50.08 13.07
N ASN A 557 -35.21 -50.60 12.87
CA ASN A 557 -34.86 -51.59 11.84
C ASN A 557 -34.12 -52.83 12.39
N GLY A 558 -34.21 -53.08 13.70
CA GLY A 558 -33.73 -54.31 14.30
C GLY A 558 -33.04 -54.08 15.64
N LEU A 559 -32.22 -55.05 16.01
CA LEU A 559 -31.42 -55.08 17.22
C LEU A 559 -29.94 -55.06 16.85
N THR A 560 -29.16 -54.17 17.46
CA THR A 560 -27.70 -54.21 17.44
C THR A 560 -27.18 -54.79 18.76
N SER A 561 -26.32 -55.80 18.68
CA SER A 561 -25.59 -56.36 19.83
C SER A 561 -24.08 -56.36 19.61
N PHE A 562 -23.31 -56.17 20.68
CA PHE A 562 -21.85 -56.21 20.65
C PHE A 562 -21.27 -56.34 22.06
N LYS A 563 -20.03 -56.82 22.16
CA LYS A 563 -19.23 -56.72 23.37
C LYS A 563 -18.28 -55.54 23.26
N PRO A 564 -18.23 -54.61 24.24
CA PRO A 564 -17.36 -53.45 24.14
C PRO A 564 -15.87 -53.79 24.01
N ASP A 565 -15.41 -54.88 24.64
CA ASP A 565 -14.02 -55.33 24.58
C ASP A 565 -13.60 -55.77 23.16
N ASP A 566 -14.55 -56.18 22.31
CA ASP A 566 -14.28 -56.60 20.95
C ASP A 566 -14.09 -55.39 20.01
N LEU A 567 -14.50 -54.18 20.44
CA LEU A 567 -14.32 -52.91 19.71
C LEU A 567 -12.86 -52.39 19.81
N ILE A 568 -11.89 -53.18 19.33
CA ILE A 568 -10.53 -52.73 19.01
C ILE A 568 -10.59 -51.41 18.23
N SER A 569 -9.98 -50.37 18.79
CA SER A 569 -9.85 -49.05 18.19
C SER A 569 -8.63 -49.04 17.27
N ASP A 570 -8.72 -48.42 16.09
CA ASP A 570 -7.56 -48.26 15.22
C ASP A 570 -6.54 -47.35 15.91
N THR A 571 -5.42 -47.94 16.34
CA THR A 571 -4.35 -47.23 17.04
C THR A 571 -3.33 -46.59 16.07
N LEU A 572 -3.46 -46.80 14.77
CA LEU A 572 -2.47 -46.35 13.80
C LEU A 572 -2.75 -44.92 13.35
N ALA A 573 -1.80 -44.03 13.65
CA ALA A 573 -1.80 -42.68 13.09
C ALA A 573 -1.60 -42.73 11.56
N PRO A 574 -2.40 -41.99 10.77
CA PRO A 574 -2.32 -42.05 9.33
C PRO A 574 -1.11 -41.30 8.79
N ASN A 575 -0.42 -41.86 7.80
CA ASN A 575 0.55 -41.09 7.02
C ASN A 575 -0.17 -40.02 6.22
N THR A 576 0.26 -38.77 6.38
CA THR A 576 -0.33 -37.64 5.65
C THR A 576 0.52 -37.33 4.44
N MET A 577 -0.10 -37.03 3.31
CA MET A 577 0.59 -36.70 2.06
C MET A 577 -0.08 -35.52 1.36
N ILE A 578 0.72 -34.70 0.69
CA ILE A 578 0.27 -33.64 -0.20
C ILE A 578 0.15 -34.24 -1.59
N THR A 579 -1.07 -34.27 -2.14
CA THR A 579 -1.42 -34.99 -3.36
C THR A 579 -1.71 -34.07 -4.54
N GLY A 580 -1.87 -32.77 -4.29
CA GLY A 580 -2.19 -31.81 -5.33
C GLY A 580 -1.68 -30.41 -5.01
N ILE A 581 -1.36 -29.67 -6.07
CA ILE A 581 -1.15 -28.24 -6.00
C ILE A 581 -1.83 -27.56 -7.19
N LEU A 582 -2.58 -26.50 -6.93
CA LEU A 582 -3.08 -25.59 -7.95
C LEU A 582 -2.35 -24.25 -7.81
N ILE A 583 -1.86 -23.72 -8.92
CA ILE A 583 -1.17 -22.44 -8.98
C ILE A 583 -2.03 -21.50 -9.80
N ASN A 584 -2.50 -20.41 -9.18
CA ASN A 584 -3.48 -19.48 -9.76
C ASN A 584 -4.70 -20.21 -10.35
N GLY A 585 -5.21 -21.22 -9.65
CA GLY A 585 -6.40 -21.99 -10.04
C GLY A 585 -6.17 -23.08 -11.09
N LYS A 586 -4.94 -23.27 -11.60
CA LYS A 586 -4.61 -24.37 -12.53
C LYS A 586 -3.82 -25.45 -11.81
N LYS A 587 -4.23 -26.71 -11.97
CA LYS A 587 -3.51 -27.88 -11.43
C LYS A 587 -2.11 -27.91 -12.02
N ALA A 588 -1.08 -27.91 -11.18
CA ALA A 588 0.29 -28.02 -11.66
C ALA A 588 0.63 -29.51 -11.83
N ALA A 589 1.02 -29.88 -13.05
CA ALA A 589 1.54 -31.19 -13.39
C ALA A 589 2.94 -31.04 -14.00
N ARG A 590 3.78 -32.08 -13.84
CA ARG A 590 5.13 -32.11 -14.44
C ARG A 590 5.11 -31.86 -15.96
N SER A 591 4.07 -32.30 -16.65
CA SER A 591 3.89 -32.11 -18.10
C SER A 591 3.70 -30.66 -18.53
N ASP A 592 3.11 -29.84 -17.64
CA ASP A 592 2.57 -28.54 -18.03
C ASP A 592 3.55 -27.40 -17.75
N ASP A 593 4.40 -27.56 -16.73
CA ASP A 593 5.45 -26.58 -16.39
C ASP A 593 6.66 -27.26 -15.70
N PRO A 594 7.58 -27.87 -16.48
CA PRO A 594 8.72 -28.61 -15.94
C PRO A 594 9.69 -27.74 -15.10
N GLY A 595 9.55 -26.42 -15.14
CA GLY A 595 10.32 -25.48 -14.32
C GLY A 595 9.86 -25.39 -12.85
N ILE A 596 8.63 -25.82 -12.53
CA ILE A 596 8.04 -25.69 -11.18
C ILE A 596 8.05 -27.02 -10.43
N LEU A 597 7.62 -28.10 -11.09
CA LEU A 597 7.60 -29.46 -10.51
C LEU A 597 8.60 -30.35 -11.26
N LYS A 598 9.65 -30.78 -10.55
CA LYS A 598 10.65 -31.72 -11.09
C LYS A 598 10.16 -33.18 -11.01
N SER A 599 9.41 -33.50 -9.96
CA SER A 599 8.75 -34.78 -9.69
C SER A 599 7.25 -34.55 -9.44
N SER A 600 6.48 -35.62 -9.23
CA SER A 600 5.09 -35.47 -8.75
C SER A 600 5.08 -34.81 -7.37
N ILE A 601 3.98 -34.13 -7.02
CA ILE A 601 3.90 -33.30 -5.81
C ILE A 601 4.14 -34.11 -4.52
N GLU A 602 3.76 -35.38 -4.51
CA GLU A 602 3.93 -36.32 -3.40
C GLU A 602 5.41 -36.55 -3.04
N PHE A 603 6.32 -36.32 -3.99
CA PHE A 603 7.77 -36.50 -3.86
C PHE A 603 8.53 -35.19 -4.03
N THR A 604 7.86 -34.05 -3.89
CA THR A 604 8.46 -32.72 -4.06
C THR A 604 8.67 -32.06 -2.70
N ASP A 605 9.92 -31.90 -2.27
CA ASP A 605 10.22 -31.24 -0.99
C ASP A 605 10.18 -29.70 -1.09
N ARG A 606 10.43 -29.16 -2.29
CA ARG A 606 10.58 -27.73 -2.52
C ARG A 606 10.09 -27.30 -3.91
N ILE A 607 9.33 -26.22 -3.94
CA ILE A 607 8.93 -25.51 -5.16
C ILE A 607 9.40 -24.06 -5.13
N ASN A 608 9.85 -23.57 -6.29
CA ASN A 608 10.20 -22.17 -6.49
C ASN A 608 9.17 -21.55 -7.43
N LEU A 609 8.42 -20.57 -6.94
CA LEU A 609 7.37 -19.90 -7.69
C LEU A 609 7.80 -18.47 -8.05
N PRO A 610 7.64 -18.03 -9.31
CA PRO A 610 7.83 -16.63 -9.66
C PRO A 610 6.76 -15.75 -8.99
N PHE A 611 7.06 -14.47 -8.79
CA PHE A 611 6.16 -13.49 -8.15
C PHE A 611 4.72 -13.48 -8.71
N SER A 612 4.53 -13.75 -10.00
CA SER A 612 3.19 -13.77 -10.63
C SER A 612 2.36 -15.02 -10.30
N LYS A 613 2.97 -16.06 -9.75
CA LYS A 613 2.37 -17.35 -9.40
C LYS A 613 2.27 -17.50 -7.88
N ASN A 614 1.67 -16.50 -7.22
CA ASN A 614 1.67 -16.37 -5.76
C ASN A 614 0.34 -16.75 -5.07
N THR A 615 -0.62 -17.29 -5.83
CA THR A 615 -1.83 -17.91 -5.26
C THR A 615 -1.72 -19.41 -5.41
N ILE A 616 -1.72 -20.11 -4.27
CA ILE A 616 -1.52 -21.56 -4.21
C ILE A 616 -2.72 -22.22 -3.52
N THR A 617 -3.12 -23.37 -4.02
CA THR A 617 -4.04 -24.28 -3.32
C THR A 617 -3.34 -25.62 -3.18
N LEU A 618 -3.36 -26.20 -1.99
CA LEU A 618 -2.70 -27.46 -1.68
C LEU A 618 -3.75 -28.47 -1.28
N ASP A 619 -3.76 -29.62 -1.96
CA ASP A 619 -4.59 -30.76 -1.63
C ASP A 619 -3.77 -31.78 -0.84
N PHE A 620 -4.35 -32.33 0.22
CA PHE A 620 -3.69 -33.28 1.10
C PHE A 620 -4.65 -34.34 1.63
N VAL A 621 -4.10 -35.52 1.95
CA VAL A 621 -4.86 -36.68 2.39
C VAL A 621 -4.16 -37.41 3.54
N ALA A 622 -4.94 -38.03 4.40
CA ALA A 622 -4.49 -38.97 5.41
C ALA A 622 -4.72 -40.38 4.87
N LEU A 623 -3.66 -41.19 4.76
CA LEU A 623 -3.69 -42.56 4.27
C LEU A 623 -4.29 -43.52 5.32
N ASN A 624 -5.56 -43.31 5.66
CA ASN A 624 -6.39 -44.23 6.41
C ASN A 624 -7.71 -44.41 5.67
N PHE A 625 -7.98 -45.66 5.28
CA PHE A 625 -9.09 -46.02 4.43
C PHE A 625 -10.30 -46.54 5.20
N ALA A 626 -10.22 -46.71 6.53
CA ALA A 626 -11.31 -47.23 7.36
C ALA A 626 -12.52 -46.30 7.30
N ALA A 627 -12.32 -45.01 7.59
CA ALA A 627 -13.33 -43.97 7.48
C ALA A 627 -12.71 -42.65 6.96
N PRO A 628 -12.44 -42.54 5.64
CA PRO A 628 -11.69 -41.42 5.06
C PRO A 628 -12.30 -40.05 5.34
N SER A 629 -13.64 -39.96 5.33
CA SER A 629 -14.40 -38.73 5.61
C SER A 629 -14.33 -38.27 7.07
N LYS A 630 -13.94 -39.16 7.99
CA LYS A 630 -13.79 -38.89 9.42
C LYS A 630 -12.34 -38.56 9.81
N ASN A 631 -11.41 -38.55 8.86
CA ASN A 631 -10.04 -38.11 9.11
C ASN A 631 -10.00 -36.62 9.38
N ARG A 632 -9.22 -36.21 10.39
CA ARG A 632 -9.03 -34.80 10.74
C ARG A 632 -7.65 -34.34 10.33
N PHE A 633 -7.52 -33.06 10.00
CA PHE A 633 -6.28 -32.43 9.60
C PHE A 633 -6.02 -31.21 10.45
N ARG A 634 -4.74 -30.99 10.75
CA ARG A 634 -4.21 -29.75 11.30
C ARG A 634 -3.16 -29.24 10.34
N TYR A 635 -3.25 -27.98 9.96
CA TYR A 635 -2.31 -27.40 9.02
C TYR A 635 -2.05 -25.92 9.29
N TYR A 636 -0.93 -25.44 8.78
CA TYR A 636 -0.58 -24.02 8.76
C TYR A 636 0.54 -23.75 7.73
N LEU A 637 0.69 -22.49 7.34
CA LEU A 637 1.81 -22.04 6.52
C LEU A 637 2.86 -21.30 7.38
N GLU A 638 3.96 -21.98 7.69
CA GLU A 638 5.08 -21.39 8.42
C GLU A 638 5.68 -20.22 7.61
N GLY A 639 5.81 -19.06 8.26
CA GLY A 639 6.21 -17.80 7.64
C GLY A 639 5.04 -16.86 7.28
N ALA A 640 3.80 -17.36 7.28
CA ALA A 640 2.58 -16.55 7.11
C ALA A 640 1.65 -16.59 8.34
N GLU A 641 1.61 -17.72 9.06
CA GLU A 641 0.64 -17.99 10.13
C GLU A 641 1.30 -18.55 11.40
N LYS A 642 0.53 -18.59 12.50
CA LYS A 642 0.94 -19.29 13.73
C LYS A 642 0.78 -20.82 13.56
N PRO A 643 1.53 -21.66 14.29
CA PRO A 643 1.39 -23.11 14.21
C PRO A 643 -0.01 -23.59 14.58
N TRP A 644 -0.56 -24.51 13.77
CA TRP A 644 -1.81 -25.26 14.01
C TRP A 644 -3.07 -24.41 14.20
N VAL A 645 -3.21 -23.33 13.43
CA VAL A 645 -4.40 -22.46 13.48
C VAL A 645 -5.66 -23.15 12.93
N HIS A 646 -5.49 -24.05 11.96
CA HIS A 646 -6.61 -24.72 11.30
C HIS A 646 -6.70 -26.18 11.75
N GLU A 647 -7.90 -26.60 12.18
CA GLU A 647 -8.26 -27.99 12.48
C GLU A 647 -9.65 -28.29 11.88
N GLY A 648 -9.76 -29.40 11.14
CA GLY A 648 -11.04 -29.80 10.54
C GLY A 648 -10.92 -31.06 9.69
N SER A 649 -11.94 -31.34 8.87
CA SER A 649 -11.94 -32.46 7.92
C SER A 649 -11.70 -32.02 6.46
N GLU A 650 -11.30 -30.76 6.25
CA GLU A 650 -11.01 -30.24 4.91
C GLU A 650 -9.71 -30.84 4.36
N HIS A 651 -9.74 -31.24 3.09
CA HIS A 651 -8.62 -31.88 2.38
C HIS A 651 -7.85 -30.91 1.46
N SER A 652 -8.20 -29.62 1.48
CA SER A 652 -7.62 -28.62 0.60
C SER A 652 -7.57 -27.27 1.30
N VAL A 653 -6.50 -26.51 1.06
CA VAL A 653 -6.31 -25.14 1.61
C VAL A 653 -5.80 -24.21 0.53
N SER A 654 -6.29 -22.96 0.51
CA SER A 654 -5.85 -21.95 -0.45
C SER A 654 -5.21 -20.75 0.24
N TYR A 655 -4.01 -20.38 -0.20
CA TYR A 655 -3.29 -19.17 0.22
C TYR A 655 -3.19 -18.22 -0.98
N ALA A 656 -3.87 -17.08 -0.87
CA ALA A 656 -3.92 -16.07 -1.92
C ALA A 656 -2.86 -14.98 -1.74
N ASN A 657 -2.28 -14.53 -2.85
CA ASN A 657 -1.38 -13.37 -2.93
C ASN A 657 -0.22 -13.37 -1.91
N LEU A 658 0.44 -14.51 -1.75
CA LEU A 658 1.58 -14.63 -0.84
C LEU A 658 2.71 -13.66 -1.26
N ALA A 659 3.30 -12.98 -0.27
CA ALA A 659 4.40 -12.05 -0.50
C ALA A 659 5.70 -12.80 -0.87
N PRO A 660 6.69 -12.17 -1.54
CA PRO A 660 8.00 -12.77 -1.75
C PRO A 660 8.64 -13.20 -0.43
N GLY A 661 9.05 -14.45 -0.34
CA GLY A 661 9.47 -15.04 0.92
C GLY A 661 9.66 -16.55 0.82
N LYS A 662 10.11 -17.14 1.93
CA LYS A 662 10.24 -18.59 2.09
C LYS A 662 9.16 -19.06 3.05
N TYR A 663 8.36 -20.02 2.61
CA TYR A 663 7.28 -20.59 3.40
C TYR A 663 7.46 -22.09 3.51
N THR A 664 6.95 -22.69 4.57
CA THR A 664 6.85 -24.15 4.69
C THR A 664 5.43 -24.52 5.08
N PHE A 665 4.70 -25.14 4.16
CA PHE A 665 3.39 -25.68 4.46
C PHE A 665 3.56 -26.96 5.27
N LYS A 666 2.85 -27.07 6.40
CA LYS A 666 2.87 -28.27 7.24
C LYS A 666 1.45 -28.76 7.48
N VAL A 667 1.25 -30.06 7.34
CA VAL A 667 -0.04 -30.72 7.61
C VAL A 667 0.16 -32.05 8.34
N MET A 668 -0.65 -32.28 9.36
CA MET A 668 -0.78 -33.56 10.06
C MET A 668 -2.21 -34.06 9.92
N GLY A 669 -2.36 -35.37 9.78
CA GLY A 669 -3.63 -36.08 9.80
C GLY A 669 -3.81 -36.86 11.09
N ALA A 670 -5.05 -36.95 11.56
CA ALA A 670 -5.51 -37.90 12.54
C ALA A 670 -6.51 -38.87 11.90
N ASN A 671 -6.49 -40.12 12.37
CA ASN A 671 -7.49 -41.10 11.98
C ASN A 671 -8.86 -40.76 12.61
N SER A 672 -9.88 -41.58 12.30
CA SER A 672 -11.22 -41.46 12.88
C SER A 672 -11.26 -41.57 14.41
N GLU A 673 -10.21 -42.12 15.03
CA GLU A 673 -10.05 -42.28 16.48
C GLU A 673 -9.37 -41.07 17.14
N GLY A 674 -8.97 -40.05 16.37
CA GLY A 674 -8.30 -38.85 16.88
C GLY A 674 -6.82 -39.03 17.19
N ILE A 675 -6.20 -40.11 16.70
CA ILE A 675 -4.77 -40.36 16.85
C ILE A 675 -4.02 -39.60 15.76
N TRP A 676 -3.32 -38.55 16.19
CA TRP A 676 -2.53 -37.69 15.31
C TRP A 676 -1.20 -38.32 14.94
N ASN A 677 -0.80 -38.13 13.68
CA ASN A 677 0.57 -38.41 13.28
C ASN A 677 1.52 -37.38 13.89
N GLU A 678 2.59 -37.83 14.54
CA GLU A 678 3.60 -36.96 15.15
C GLU A 678 4.46 -36.23 14.10
N LYS A 679 4.60 -36.80 12.89
CA LYS A 679 5.42 -36.23 11.82
C LYS A 679 4.54 -35.54 10.78
N PRO A 680 4.62 -34.21 10.62
CA PRO A 680 3.90 -33.51 9.56
C PRO A 680 4.46 -33.82 8.18
N ALA A 681 3.59 -33.82 7.17
CA ALA A 681 4.01 -33.66 5.79
C ALA A 681 4.37 -32.20 5.55
N GLU A 682 5.53 -31.95 4.93
CA GLU A 682 6.07 -30.61 4.72
C GLU A 682 6.30 -30.34 3.24
N LEU A 683 5.98 -29.12 2.78
CA LEU A 683 6.34 -28.61 1.46
C LEU A 683 6.94 -27.21 1.58
N ARG A 684 8.18 -27.04 1.11
CA ARG A 684 8.85 -25.73 1.09
C ARG A 684 8.46 -24.95 -0.16
N ILE A 685 8.00 -23.72 0.02
CA ILE A 685 7.47 -22.87 -1.04
C ILE A 685 8.24 -21.55 -1.02
N ASP A 686 9.05 -21.32 -2.03
CA ASP A 686 9.79 -20.07 -2.17
C ASP A 686 9.15 -19.19 -3.25
N ILE A 687 8.62 -18.04 -2.85
CA ILE A 687 8.11 -17.03 -3.78
C ILE A 687 9.23 -16.05 -4.10
N LEU A 688 9.71 -16.11 -5.33
CA LEU A 688 10.80 -15.28 -5.81
C LEU A 688 10.34 -13.81 -5.91
N PRO A 689 11.16 -12.85 -5.48
CA PRO A 689 10.86 -11.44 -5.68
C PRO A 689 10.81 -11.12 -7.18
N PRO A 690 10.01 -10.13 -7.58
CA PRO A 690 9.97 -9.70 -8.98
C PRO A 690 11.33 -9.17 -9.43
N TRP A 691 11.62 -9.27 -10.74
CA TRP A 691 12.93 -8.93 -11.29
C TRP A 691 13.37 -7.49 -10.96
N TYR A 692 12.43 -6.54 -10.85
CA TYR A 692 12.69 -5.14 -10.50
C TYR A 692 13.02 -4.90 -9.02
N ARG A 693 12.91 -5.93 -8.15
CA ARG A 693 13.36 -5.90 -6.74
C ARG A 693 14.59 -6.79 -6.50
N SER A 694 15.25 -7.25 -7.55
CA SER A 694 16.48 -8.03 -7.45
C SER A 694 17.69 -7.14 -7.11
N TRP A 695 18.76 -7.74 -6.57
CA TRP A 695 19.99 -6.99 -6.26
C TRP A 695 20.61 -6.33 -7.51
N TRP A 696 20.55 -6.99 -8.68
CA TRP A 696 21.06 -6.41 -9.92
C TRP A 696 20.17 -5.28 -10.44
N ALA A 697 18.85 -5.31 -10.18
CA ALA A 697 17.97 -4.18 -10.46
C ALA A 697 18.30 -3.00 -9.55
N TYR A 698 18.59 -3.21 -8.26
CA TYR A 698 19.10 -2.15 -7.39
C TYR A 698 20.47 -1.62 -7.83
N THR A 699 21.36 -2.48 -8.33
CA THR A 699 22.62 -2.05 -8.94
C THR A 699 22.36 -1.19 -10.18
N MET A 700 21.40 -1.58 -11.03
CA MET A 700 20.99 -0.78 -12.19
C MET A 700 20.33 0.54 -11.77
N TYR A 701 19.50 0.55 -10.72
CA TYR A 701 18.93 1.77 -10.16
C TYR A 701 20.00 2.65 -9.56
N ALA A 702 21.00 2.10 -8.89
CA ALA A 702 22.15 2.84 -8.41
C ALA A 702 23.00 3.37 -9.57
N ILE A 703 23.19 2.62 -10.66
CA ILE A 703 23.90 3.09 -11.86
C ILE A 703 23.08 4.17 -12.59
N ILE A 704 21.77 4.02 -12.72
CA ILE A 704 20.90 5.04 -13.31
C ILE A 704 20.83 6.25 -12.39
N LEU A 705 20.77 6.09 -11.06
CA LEU A 705 20.77 7.17 -10.09
C LEU A 705 22.13 7.89 -10.08
N LEU A 706 23.24 7.17 -10.04
CA LEU A 706 24.59 7.71 -10.11
C LEU A 706 24.87 8.30 -11.48
N GLY A 707 24.38 7.69 -12.55
CA GLY A 707 24.46 8.17 -13.92
C GLY A 707 23.60 9.40 -14.14
N SER A 708 22.41 9.47 -13.53
CA SER A 708 21.52 10.63 -13.52
C SER A 708 22.05 11.71 -12.60
N ALA A 709 22.65 11.36 -11.46
CA ALA A 709 23.30 12.28 -10.53
C ALA A 709 24.62 12.77 -11.11
N TYR A 710 25.33 11.96 -11.88
CA TYR A 710 26.52 12.34 -12.64
C TYR A 710 26.13 13.18 -13.84
N ALA A 711 25.09 12.82 -14.59
CA ALA A 711 24.54 13.64 -15.67
C ALA A 711 23.95 14.94 -15.13
N TRP A 712 23.32 14.93 -13.95
CA TRP A 712 22.82 16.10 -13.23
C TRP A 712 23.96 16.94 -12.66
N TYR A 713 25.01 16.31 -12.12
CA TYR A 713 26.23 16.97 -11.69
C TYR A 713 26.98 17.56 -12.86
N ARG A 714 27.05 16.87 -14.01
CA ARG A 714 27.63 17.35 -15.26
C ARG A 714 26.75 18.40 -15.92
N TYR A 715 25.43 18.30 -15.80
CA TYR A 715 24.47 19.30 -16.24
C TYR A 715 24.54 20.54 -15.35
N GLN A 716 24.66 20.39 -14.03
CA GLN A 716 24.89 21.49 -13.09
C GLN A 716 26.29 22.06 -13.22
N LEU A 717 27.31 21.26 -13.48
CA LEU A 717 28.69 21.70 -13.68
C LEU A 717 28.81 22.40 -15.03
N ASN A 718 28.23 21.87 -16.10
CA ASN A 718 28.11 22.55 -17.38
C ASN A 718 27.21 23.77 -17.27
N ARG A 719 26.15 23.77 -16.47
CA ARG A 719 25.36 24.98 -16.20
C ARG A 719 26.08 25.97 -15.31
N ARG A 720 26.97 25.55 -14.40
CA ARG A 720 27.80 26.45 -13.59
C ARG A 720 28.99 26.96 -14.39
N LEU A 721 29.50 26.18 -15.33
CA LEU A 721 30.51 26.62 -16.30
C LEU A 721 29.87 27.51 -17.35
N GLU A 722 28.70 27.17 -17.89
CA GLU A 722 27.90 28.03 -18.79
C GLU A 722 27.33 29.23 -18.06
N HIS A 723 27.00 29.17 -16.77
CA HIS A 723 26.61 30.35 -16.00
C HIS A 723 27.85 31.14 -15.60
N ALA A 724 28.97 30.55 -15.20
CA ALA A 724 30.19 31.32 -14.97
C ALA A 724 30.75 31.91 -16.27
N GLU A 725 30.58 31.23 -17.41
CA GLU A 725 31.00 31.68 -18.74
C GLU A 725 29.97 32.66 -19.32
N ASN A 726 28.66 32.45 -19.14
CA ASN A 726 27.64 33.44 -19.49
C ASN A 726 27.65 34.62 -18.53
N ASP A 727 27.99 34.47 -17.26
CA ASP A 727 28.08 35.55 -16.29
C ASP A 727 29.38 36.30 -16.52
N ARG A 728 30.48 35.63 -16.87
CA ARG A 728 31.70 36.28 -17.37
C ARG A 728 31.48 36.94 -18.72
N LEU A 729 30.73 36.32 -19.64
CA LEU A 729 30.34 36.89 -20.92
C LEU A 729 29.35 38.03 -20.72
N LYS A 730 28.42 37.97 -19.76
CA LYS A 730 27.49 39.04 -19.39
C LYS A 730 28.17 40.14 -18.59
N GLU A 731 29.21 39.85 -17.83
CA GLU A 731 30.07 40.84 -17.20
C GLU A 731 30.91 41.53 -18.28
N LEU A 732 31.45 40.79 -19.25
CA LEU A 732 32.14 41.35 -20.41
C LEU A 732 31.20 42.11 -21.34
N ASP A 733 30.01 41.58 -21.59
CA ASP A 733 28.99 42.16 -22.47
C ASP A 733 28.30 43.32 -21.77
N GLY A 734 28.06 43.23 -20.46
CA GLY A 734 27.60 44.31 -19.61
C GLY A 734 28.64 45.42 -19.47
N PHE A 735 29.94 45.08 -19.36
CA PHE A 735 31.04 46.04 -19.42
C PHE A 735 31.13 46.70 -20.79
N LYS A 736 31.10 45.92 -21.89
CA LYS A 736 31.08 46.44 -23.27
C LYS A 736 29.87 47.35 -23.48
N THR A 737 28.69 46.93 -23.03
CA THR A 737 27.45 47.68 -23.16
C THR A 737 27.51 48.98 -22.37
N LYS A 738 28.01 48.97 -21.12
CA LYS A 738 28.22 50.21 -20.32
C LYS A 738 29.26 51.12 -20.95
N PHE A 739 30.37 50.57 -21.44
CA PHE A 739 31.43 51.29 -22.16
C PHE A 739 30.89 51.98 -23.42
N PHE A 740 30.18 51.26 -24.29
CA PHE A 740 29.60 51.84 -25.50
C PHE A 740 28.47 52.83 -25.21
N THR A 741 27.67 52.59 -24.18
CA THR A 741 26.58 53.51 -23.77
C THR A 741 27.16 54.84 -23.29
N ASN A 742 28.16 54.81 -22.40
CA ASN A 742 28.77 56.02 -21.86
C ASN A 742 29.55 56.79 -22.94
N ILE A 743 30.31 56.11 -23.81
CA ILE A 743 31.01 56.78 -24.93
C ILE A 743 30.03 57.46 -25.89
N THR A 744 28.94 56.77 -26.22
CA THR A 744 27.94 57.33 -27.13
C THR A 744 27.28 58.57 -26.54
N HIS A 745 27.06 58.58 -25.21
CA HIS A 745 26.54 59.73 -24.49
C HIS A 745 27.50 60.93 -24.56
N GLU A 746 28.76 60.73 -24.17
CA GLU A 746 29.79 61.77 -24.20
C GLU A 746 30.07 62.32 -25.60
N PHE A 747 29.78 61.57 -26.65
CA PHE A 747 29.86 62.04 -28.04
C PHE A 747 28.61 62.82 -28.49
N ARG A 748 27.40 62.40 -28.11
CA ARG A 748 26.14 62.98 -28.63
C ARG A 748 25.87 64.39 -28.09
N THR A 749 26.26 64.69 -26.86
CA THR A 749 26.05 66.00 -26.23
C THR A 749 26.78 67.14 -26.95
N PRO A 750 28.11 67.09 -27.15
CA PRO A 750 28.82 68.12 -27.93
C PRO A 750 28.35 68.13 -29.40
N LEU A 751 28.01 66.97 -29.97
CA LEU A 751 27.54 66.88 -31.35
C LEU A 751 26.15 67.53 -31.56
N THR A 752 25.27 67.48 -30.55
CA THR A 752 23.95 68.14 -30.59
C THR A 752 24.12 69.65 -30.66
N VAL A 753 25.03 70.22 -29.85
CA VAL A 753 25.34 71.66 -29.87
C VAL A 753 26.02 72.05 -31.18
N ILE A 754 27.01 71.28 -31.67
CA ILE A 754 27.69 71.56 -32.94
C ILE A 754 26.70 71.54 -34.12
N THR A 755 25.88 70.50 -34.21
CA THR A 755 24.92 70.34 -35.31
C THR A 755 23.81 71.40 -35.23
N GLY A 756 23.27 71.66 -34.03
CA GLY A 756 22.24 72.68 -33.81
C GLY A 756 22.73 74.09 -34.15
N MET A 757 23.93 74.47 -33.69
CA MET A 757 24.48 75.80 -33.94
C MET A 757 24.89 76.00 -35.40
N THR A 758 25.44 74.98 -36.06
CA THR A 758 25.74 75.06 -37.51
C THR A 758 24.47 75.22 -38.34
N GLU A 759 23.37 74.55 -37.97
CA GLU A 759 22.08 74.70 -38.65
C GLU A 759 21.43 76.07 -38.41
N GLN A 760 21.53 76.63 -37.20
CA GLN A 760 21.10 78.00 -36.90
C GLN A 760 21.90 79.05 -37.67
N LEU A 761 23.24 78.94 -37.69
CA LEU A 761 24.11 79.83 -38.47
C LEU A 761 23.76 79.78 -39.96
N ARG A 762 23.36 78.62 -40.49
CA ARG A 762 22.91 78.45 -41.87
C ARG A 762 21.57 79.14 -42.16
N LYS A 763 20.58 79.06 -41.26
CA LYS A 763 19.23 79.60 -41.48
C LYS A 763 19.11 81.13 -41.27
N HIS A 764 19.94 81.75 -40.42
CA HIS A 764 19.83 83.18 -40.07
C HIS A 764 21.13 84.00 -40.28
N PHE A 765 21.91 83.67 -41.31
CA PHE A 765 23.22 84.31 -41.59
C PHE A 765 23.15 85.83 -41.87
N ALA A 766 21.96 86.37 -42.19
CA ALA A 766 21.79 87.76 -42.66
C ALA A 766 21.34 88.77 -41.59
N GLU A 767 20.87 88.35 -40.39
CA GLU A 767 20.09 89.23 -39.50
C GLU A 767 20.56 89.34 -38.03
N ARG A 768 21.70 88.75 -37.62
CA ARG A 768 22.16 88.80 -36.21
C ARG A 768 23.40 89.66 -35.96
N SER A 769 23.51 90.16 -34.72
CA SER A 769 24.67 90.94 -34.23
C SER A 769 25.96 90.11 -34.23
N LYS A 770 27.11 90.77 -34.44
CA LYS A 770 28.45 90.15 -34.47
C LYS A 770 28.75 89.30 -33.22
N GLU A 771 28.18 89.67 -32.08
CA GLU A 771 28.36 89.02 -30.79
C GLU A 771 27.66 87.65 -30.68
N SER A 772 26.46 87.50 -31.27
CA SER A 772 25.74 86.22 -31.32
C SER A 772 26.41 85.22 -32.27
N PHE A 773 27.02 85.71 -33.36
CA PHE A 773 27.80 84.90 -34.29
C PHE A 773 29.10 84.37 -33.67
N GLU A 774 29.87 85.24 -33.00
CA GLU A 774 31.13 84.88 -32.32
C GLU A 774 30.88 83.86 -31.19
N ASN A 775 29.80 84.04 -30.41
CA ASN A 775 29.42 83.10 -29.35
C ASN A 775 29.06 81.72 -29.92
N GLY A 776 28.30 81.66 -31.02
CA GLY A 776 27.93 80.40 -31.66
C GLY A 776 29.13 79.65 -32.26
N VAL A 777 30.03 80.35 -32.94
CA VAL A 777 31.28 79.78 -33.46
C VAL A 777 32.21 79.35 -32.32
N GLY A 778 32.27 80.11 -31.24
CA GLY A 778 33.02 79.78 -30.03
C GLY A 778 32.51 78.53 -29.29
N MET A 779 31.20 78.26 -29.33
CA MET A 779 30.61 77.02 -28.80
C MET A 779 30.91 75.81 -29.68
N ILE A 780 30.84 75.96 -31.02
CA ILE A 780 31.21 74.90 -31.98
C ILE A 780 32.66 74.49 -31.81
N ARG A 781 33.58 75.46 -31.75
CA ARG A 781 35.03 75.19 -31.64
C ARG A 781 35.38 74.46 -30.35
N ARG A 782 34.88 74.92 -29.19
CA ARG A 782 35.13 74.28 -27.89
C ARG A 782 34.61 72.83 -27.85
N ASN A 783 33.38 72.61 -28.28
CA ASN A 783 32.79 71.27 -28.27
C ASN A 783 33.49 70.32 -29.26
N GLY A 784 34.00 70.84 -30.38
CA GLY A 784 34.81 70.05 -31.33
C GLY A 784 36.19 69.67 -30.81
N GLU A 785 36.89 70.59 -30.14
CA GLU A 785 38.19 70.34 -29.51
C GLU A 785 38.07 69.29 -28.38
N ASN A 786 37.02 69.38 -27.54
CA ASN A 786 36.74 68.41 -26.48
C ASN A 786 36.51 67.00 -27.03
N LEU A 787 35.76 66.87 -28.13
CA LEU A 787 35.49 65.58 -28.78
C LEU A 787 36.77 64.94 -29.33
N LEU A 788 37.64 65.75 -29.96
CA LEU A 788 38.91 65.28 -30.51
C LEU A 788 39.86 64.78 -29.40
N GLN A 789 39.93 65.50 -28.28
CA GLN A 789 40.72 65.09 -27.12
C GLN A 789 40.24 63.75 -26.55
N LEU A 790 38.92 63.57 -26.43
CA LEU A 790 38.31 62.33 -25.94
C LEU A 790 38.62 61.13 -26.86
N ILE A 791 38.56 61.32 -28.18
CA ILE A 791 38.92 60.29 -29.17
C ILE A 791 40.38 59.87 -29.02
N ASN A 792 41.31 60.83 -28.91
CA ASN A 792 42.73 60.54 -28.78
C ASN A 792 43.04 59.77 -27.48
N GLN A 793 42.38 60.09 -26.37
CA GLN A 793 42.52 59.35 -25.10
C GLN A 793 42.03 57.90 -25.21
N ILE A 794 40.94 57.65 -25.93
CA ILE A 794 40.43 56.29 -26.19
C ILE A 794 41.39 55.49 -27.08
N LEU A 795 41.96 56.13 -28.11
CA LEU A 795 42.92 55.48 -29.01
C LEU A 795 44.20 55.05 -28.29
N ASP A 796 44.73 55.90 -27.40
CA ASP A 796 45.92 55.57 -26.61
C ASP A 796 45.64 54.43 -25.62
N LEU A 797 44.46 54.39 -25.01
CA LEU A 797 44.05 53.28 -24.14
C LEU A 797 43.92 51.96 -24.92
N SER A 798 43.34 51.98 -26.12
CA SER A 798 43.20 50.80 -26.97
C SER A 798 44.56 50.23 -27.44
N LYS A 799 45.52 51.11 -27.73
CA LYS A 799 46.90 50.72 -28.08
C LYS A 799 47.63 50.08 -26.89
N LEU A 800 47.39 50.57 -25.67
CA LEU A 800 47.92 49.98 -24.43
C LEU A 800 47.39 48.56 -24.19
N GLU A 801 46.07 48.36 -24.29
CA GLU A 801 45.46 47.04 -24.03
C GLU A 801 45.87 45.96 -25.03
N SER A 802 46.09 46.36 -26.29
CA SER A 802 46.56 45.43 -27.32
C SER A 802 48.07 45.15 -27.24
N GLY A 803 48.79 45.74 -26.26
CA GLY A 803 50.23 45.62 -26.10
C GLY A 803 51.03 46.26 -27.23
N LYS A 804 50.41 47.14 -28.03
CA LYS A 804 50.99 47.75 -29.23
C LYS A 804 51.59 49.14 -28.98
N LEU A 805 51.40 49.72 -27.79
CA LEU A 805 52.04 50.98 -27.43
C LEU A 805 53.51 50.72 -27.06
N GLN A 806 54.43 51.26 -27.85
CA GLN A 806 55.87 51.23 -27.58
C GLN A 806 56.33 52.57 -26.99
N LEU A 807 57.26 52.53 -26.04
CA LEU A 807 57.86 53.73 -25.45
C LEU A 807 58.96 54.28 -26.38
N ASP A 808 58.96 55.59 -26.61
CA ASP A 808 60.04 56.28 -27.32
C ASP A 808 60.94 56.96 -26.29
N VAL A 809 61.95 56.20 -25.82
CA VAL A 809 62.73 56.56 -24.64
C VAL A 809 64.00 57.32 -25.04
N VAL A 810 64.22 58.47 -24.40
CA VAL A 810 65.39 59.33 -24.58
C VAL A 810 66.07 59.62 -23.24
N GLN A 811 67.39 59.76 -23.23
CA GLN A 811 68.13 60.12 -22.02
C GLN A 811 68.17 61.64 -21.84
N THR A 812 67.48 62.17 -20.81
CA THR A 812 67.39 63.61 -20.53
C THR A 812 67.34 63.90 -19.02
N ASP A 813 67.48 65.17 -18.63
CA ASP A 813 67.41 65.61 -17.23
C ASP A 813 65.95 65.73 -16.78
N ILE A 814 65.49 64.76 -15.99
CA ILE A 814 64.09 64.71 -15.52
C ILE A 814 63.77 65.85 -14.54
N VAL A 815 64.75 66.36 -13.79
CA VAL A 815 64.54 67.48 -12.85
C VAL A 815 64.28 68.75 -13.64
N ALA A 816 65.12 69.05 -14.64
CA ALA A 816 64.94 70.20 -15.51
C ALA A 816 63.63 70.11 -16.33
N PHE A 817 63.29 68.92 -16.82
CA PHE A 817 62.06 68.69 -17.58
C PHE A 817 60.80 68.86 -16.72
N THR A 818 60.78 68.30 -15.51
CA THR A 818 59.65 68.44 -14.58
C THR A 818 59.50 69.89 -14.15
N LYS A 819 60.60 70.59 -13.85
CA LYS A 819 60.59 72.01 -13.51
C LYS A 819 60.00 72.85 -14.64
N TYR A 820 60.38 72.59 -15.89
CA TYR A 820 59.83 73.29 -17.06
C TYR A 820 58.31 73.14 -17.17
N ILE A 821 57.76 71.94 -16.95
CA ILE A 821 56.30 71.71 -16.97
C ILE A 821 55.62 72.47 -15.83
N VAL A 822 56.19 72.46 -14.63
CA VAL A 822 55.64 73.19 -13.47
C VAL A 822 55.67 74.71 -13.73
N ASP A 823 56.78 75.24 -14.24
CA ASP A 823 56.91 76.67 -14.59
C ASP A 823 55.91 77.09 -15.68
N SER A 824 55.62 76.21 -16.64
CA SER A 824 54.63 76.49 -17.70
C SER A 824 53.19 76.66 -17.17
N LEU A 825 52.90 76.12 -15.98
CA LEU A 825 51.60 76.20 -15.32
C LEU A 825 51.52 77.32 -14.27
N HIS A 826 52.63 78.04 -14.03
CA HIS A 826 52.70 79.04 -12.98
C HIS A 826 51.72 80.20 -13.21
N SER A 827 51.66 80.73 -14.43
CA SER A 827 50.70 81.80 -14.78
C SER A 827 49.24 81.40 -14.60
N TYR A 828 48.93 80.12 -14.82
CA TYR A 828 47.58 79.59 -14.63
C TYR A 828 47.25 79.42 -13.13
N ALA A 829 48.21 78.99 -12.32
CA ALA A 829 48.07 78.92 -10.88
C ALA A 829 47.85 80.31 -10.26
N GLU A 830 48.61 81.33 -10.71
CA GLU A 830 48.43 82.73 -10.29
C GLU A 830 47.05 83.28 -10.62
N MET A 831 46.52 83.02 -11.83
CA MET A 831 45.16 83.44 -12.21
C MET A 831 44.07 82.86 -11.30
N ASN A 832 44.30 81.68 -10.74
CA ASN A 832 43.39 81.03 -9.78
C ASN A 832 43.78 81.28 -8.31
N LYS A 833 44.74 82.19 -8.05
CA LYS A 833 45.29 82.49 -6.72
C LYS A 833 45.83 81.27 -5.97
N ILE A 834 46.39 80.29 -6.68
CA ILE A 834 47.00 79.08 -6.10
C ILE A 834 48.52 79.22 -6.13
N GLN A 835 49.20 78.93 -5.03
CA GLN A 835 50.67 78.94 -4.99
C GLN A 835 51.25 77.59 -5.43
N LEU A 836 51.99 77.59 -6.53
CA LEU A 836 52.65 76.41 -7.08
C LEU A 836 54.14 76.36 -6.69
N HIS A 837 54.53 75.34 -5.94
CA HIS A 837 55.87 75.17 -5.37
C HIS A 837 56.57 73.96 -6.01
N PHE A 838 57.78 74.16 -6.54
CA PHE A 838 58.67 73.07 -7.00
C PHE A 838 59.78 72.84 -5.99
N LEU A 839 59.87 71.62 -5.45
CA LEU A 839 60.81 71.21 -4.42
C LEU A 839 61.70 70.08 -4.95
N THR A 840 63.01 70.16 -4.70
CA THR A 840 63.95 69.09 -5.04
C THR A 840 65.18 69.10 -4.12
N GLU A 841 65.70 67.91 -3.84
CA GLU A 841 66.96 67.70 -3.11
C GLU A 841 68.13 67.32 -4.05
N ILE A 842 67.86 67.22 -5.36
CA ILE A 842 68.82 66.81 -6.39
C ILE A 842 68.94 67.90 -7.47
N ASP A 843 70.18 68.30 -7.79
CA ASP A 843 70.43 69.39 -8.76
C ASP A 843 70.11 69.01 -10.21
N GLY A 844 70.12 67.72 -10.54
CA GLY A 844 69.81 67.19 -11.87
C GLY A 844 69.92 65.65 -11.91
N LEU A 845 69.08 65.01 -12.72
CA LEU A 845 69.09 63.55 -12.85
C LEU A 845 68.87 63.13 -14.31
N ASN A 846 69.96 62.79 -15.00
CA ASN A 846 69.90 62.24 -16.35
C ASN A 846 69.43 60.78 -16.31
N MET A 847 68.27 60.51 -16.89
CA MET A 847 67.71 59.17 -17.00
C MET A 847 66.88 58.99 -18.28
N ASP A 848 66.65 57.74 -18.62
CA ASP A 848 65.85 57.32 -19.75
C ASP A 848 64.36 57.57 -19.48
N ILE A 849 63.72 58.46 -20.24
CA ILE A 849 62.27 58.74 -20.18
C ILE A 849 61.66 58.92 -21.56
N ASP A 850 60.37 58.61 -21.70
CA ASP A 850 59.55 59.09 -22.82
C ASP A 850 58.98 60.45 -22.43
N THR A 851 59.51 61.52 -23.03
CA THR A 851 59.15 62.90 -22.67
C THR A 851 57.67 63.21 -22.92
N ALA A 852 57.08 62.69 -23.99
CA ALA A 852 55.67 62.92 -24.32
C ALA A 852 54.73 62.20 -23.35
N LYS A 853 55.02 60.94 -23.00
CA LYS A 853 54.22 60.18 -22.04
C LYS A 853 54.38 60.71 -20.62
N LEU A 854 55.59 61.11 -20.21
CA LEU A 854 55.81 61.74 -18.91
C LEU A 854 55.13 63.11 -18.81
N GLN A 855 55.16 63.92 -19.87
CA GLN A 855 54.42 65.19 -19.93
C GLN A 855 52.92 64.96 -19.76
N THR A 856 52.36 63.93 -20.38
CA THR A 856 50.94 63.56 -20.24
C THR A 856 50.61 63.20 -18.80
N VAL A 857 51.45 62.37 -18.15
CA VAL A 857 51.32 61.99 -16.73
C VAL A 857 51.34 63.23 -15.82
N LEU A 858 52.35 64.08 -15.96
CA LEU A 858 52.52 65.28 -15.13
C LEU A 858 51.39 66.29 -15.35
N THR A 859 51.00 66.54 -16.60
CA THR A 859 49.91 67.47 -16.92
C THR A 859 48.56 66.98 -16.38
N ASN A 860 48.28 65.68 -16.44
CA ASN A 860 47.06 65.10 -15.87
C ASN A 860 47.02 65.24 -14.35
N LEU A 861 48.14 64.99 -13.65
CA LEU A 861 48.20 65.13 -12.20
C LEU A 861 48.12 66.60 -11.75
N LEU A 862 48.82 67.50 -12.46
CA LEU A 862 48.86 68.93 -12.13
C LEU A 862 47.55 69.64 -12.46
N SER A 863 46.92 69.34 -13.59
CA SER A 863 45.60 69.90 -13.93
C SER A 863 44.53 69.46 -12.94
N ASN A 864 44.56 68.22 -12.46
CA ASN A 864 43.69 67.76 -11.38
C ASN A 864 43.98 68.52 -10.08
N ALA A 865 45.25 68.65 -9.67
CA ALA A 865 45.61 69.40 -8.48
C ALA A 865 45.14 70.86 -8.55
N LEU A 866 45.32 71.53 -9.69
CA LEU A 866 44.87 72.91 -9.92
C LEU A 866 43.35 73.06 -9.89
N LYS A 867 42.62 72.08 -10.43
CA LYS A 867 41.15 72.09 -10.51
C LYS A 867 40.48 71.90 -9.15
N PHE A 868 41.07 71.07 -8.28
CA PHE A 868 40.45 70.68 -7.01
C PHE A 868 41.02 71.40 -5.78
N THR A 869 41.96 72.34 -6.00
CA THR A 869 42.49 73.23 -4.97
C THR A 869 41.71 74.55 -4.98
N PRO A 870 41.16 75.01 -3.84
CA PRO A 870 40.46 76.29 -3.76
C PRO A 870 41.43 77.50 -3.87
N GLU A 871 40.87 78.72 -4.07
CA GLU A 871 41.66 79.97 -4.04
C GLU A 871 42.50 80.06 -2.75
N GLU A 872 43.72 80.61 -2.83
CA GLU A 872 44.75 80.67 -1.77
C GLU A 872 45.35 79.32 -1.35
N GLY A 873 45.01 78.22 -2.03
CA GLY A 873 45.60 76.91 -1.76
C GLY A 873 47.04 76.74 -2.28
N HIS A 874 47.67 75.65 -1.86
CA HIS A 874 49.07 75.33 -2.21
C HIS A 874 49.17 74.00 -2.95
N ILE A 875 50.01 73.97 -3.99
CA ILE A 875 50.39 72.74 -4.70
C ILE A 875 51.91 72.59 -4.63
N TYR A 876 52.36 71.43 -4.18
CA TYR A 876 53.78 71.07 -4.05
C TYR A 876 54.13 69.95 -5.01
N VAL A 877 55.11 70.17 -5.87
CA VAL A 877 55.71 69.16 -6.73
C VAL A 877 57.09 68.83 -6.20
N ASN A 878 57.29 67.61 -5.70
CA ASN A 878 58.55 67.17 -5.12
C ASN A 878 59.18 66.04 -5.93
N ILE A 879 60.47 66.15 -6.23
CA ILE A 879 61.27 65.12 -6.90
C ILE A 879 62.45 64.68 -6.04
N GLN A 880 62.55 63.37 -5.80
CA GLN A 880 63.55 62.72 -4.94
C GLN A 880 64.10 61.45 -5.62
N GLU A 881 65.35 61.11 -5.31
CA GLU A 881 65.96 59.85 -5.73
C GLU A 881 65.96 58.86 -4.56
N ASP A 882 65.32 57.71 -4.74
CA ASP A 882 65.25 56.64 -3.75
C ASP A 882 66.09 55.43 -4.21
N GLN A 883 66.72 54.73 -3.26
CA GLN A 883 67.31 53.41 -3.50
C GLN A 883 66.54 52.31 -2.78
N VAL A 884 66.17 51.26 -3.54
CA VAL A 884 65.52 50.06 -3.01
C VAL A 884 66.24 48.83 -3.58
N LYS A 885 66.87 48.03 -2.70
CA LYS A 885 67.52 46.74 -3.05
C LYS A 885 68.42 46.82 -4.31
N ASP A 886 69.41 47.72 -4.29
CA ASP A 886 70.38 47.98 -5.38
C ASP A 886 69.84 48.59 -6.69
N GLN A 887 68.55 48.96 -6.76
CA GLN A 887 67.98 49.68 -7.90
C GLN A 887 67.59 51.11 -7.51
N ARG A 888 67.99 52.08 -8.36
CA ARG A 888 67.67 53.51 -8.19
C ARG A 888 66.32 53.83 -8.82
N PHE A 889 65.49 54.58 -8.10
CA PHE A 889 64.19 55.05 -8.56
C PHE A 889 64.09 56.57 -8.42
N CYS A 890 63.53 57.23 -9.42
CA CYS A 890 63.12 58.63 -9.33
C CYS A 890 61.68 58.67 -8.86
N ARG A 891 61.43 59.24 -7.67
CA ARG A 891 60.10 59.45 -7.12
C ARG A 891 59.66 60.89 -7.35
N ILE A 892 58.50 61.06 -7.99
CA ILE A 892 57.83 62.35 -8.17
C ILE A 892 56.52 62.31 -7.41
N SER A 893 56.24 63.36 -6.63
CA SER A 893 54.97 63.52 -5.91
C SER A 893 54.35 64.88 -6.16
N VAL A 894 53.04 64.88 -6.39
CA VAL A 894 52.21 66.08 -6.54
C VAL A 894 51.25 66.09 -5.36
N LYS A 895 51.41 67.06 -4.47
CA LYS A 895 50.59 67.26 -3.28
C LYS A 895 49.79 68.54 -3.40
N ASP A 896 48.48 68.46 -3.25
CA ASP A 896 47.57 69.60 -3.17
C ASP A 896 47.02 69.80 -1.75
N THR A 897 46.48 70.98 -1.47
CA THR A 897 45.71 71.28 -0.24
C THR A 897 44.21 71.38 -0.52
N GLY A 898 43.71 70.65 -1.53
CA GLY A 898 42.33 70.69 -1.99
C GLY A 898 41.35 69.86 -1.15
N LEU A 899 40.20 69.54 -1.75
CA LEU A 899 39.09 68.83 -1.07
C LEU A 899 39.44 67.42 -0.57
N GLY A 900 40.52 66.81 -1.05
CA GLY A 900 40.86 65.43 -0.73
C GLY A 900 39.87 64.40 -1.29
N ILE A 901 40.23 63.12 -1.18
CA ILE A 901 39.48 61.98 -1.72
C ILE A 901 39.11 61.07 -0.55
N PRO A 902 37.84 60.65 -0.41
CA PRO A 902 37.41 59.74 0.66
C PRO A 902 38.14 58.39 0.60
N GLU A 903 38.47 57.82 1.77
CA GLU A 903 39.23 56.56 1.87
C GLU A 903 38.52 55.39 1.17
N SER A 904 37.18 55.35 1.23
CA SER A 904 36.35 54.36 0.53
C SER A 904 36.41 54.41 -1.00
N LYS A 905 37.01 55.47 -1.56
CA LYS A 905 37.04 55.76 -3.00
C LYS A 905 38.45 55.64 -3.59
N LEU A 906 39.50 55.59 -2.77
CA LEU A 906 40.90 55.58 -3.21
C LEU A 906 41.24 54.39 -4.12
N ASP A 907 40.67 53.21 -3.86
CA ASP A 907 40.92 52.03 -4.68
C ASP A 907 40.34 52.15 -6.10
N LYS A 908 39.33 53.01 -6.28
CA LYS A 908 38.55 53.13 -7.51
C LYS A 908 38.96 54.32 -8.39
N ILE A 909 39.75 55.27 -7.90
CA ILE A 909 40.08 56.49 -8.67
C ILE A 909 40.93 56.23 -9.92
N PHE A 910 41.59 55.08 -9.97
CA PHE A 910 42.33 54.62 -11.15
C PHE A 910 41.51 53.67 -12.03
N ASP A 911 40.25 53.40 -11.66
CA ASP A 911 39.32 52.68 -12.51
C ASP A 911 38.85 53.59 -13.66
N ARG A 912 38.64 52.97 -14.81
CA ARG A 912 38.29 53.70 -16.04
C ARG A 912 36.90 54.29 -15.92
N PHE A 913 36.74 55.54 -16.36
CA PHE A 913 35.47 56.28 -16.31
C PHE A 913 34.92 56.49 -14.90
N TYR A 914 35.74 56.27 -13.87
CA TYR A 914 35.35 56.48 -12.49
C TYR A 914 35.58 57.94 -12.08
N GLN A 915 34.56 58.57 -11.51
CA GLN A 915 34.62 59.90 -10.93
C GLN A 915 34.03 59.87 -9.52
N VAL A 916 34.55 60.72 -8.64
CA VAL A 916 34.10 60.80 -7.25
C VAL A 916 32.98 61.85 -7.18
N ASP A 917 31.74 61.40 -6.99
CA ASP A 917 30.56 62.26 -6.86
C ASP A 917 30.57 63.04 -5.53
N ASN A 918 31.20 64.21 -5.51
CA ASN A 918 31.07 65.17 -4.40
C ASN A 918 30.30 66.42 -4.88
N SER A 919 29.17 66.67 -4.22
CA SER A 919 28.15 67.67 -4.57
C SER A 919 28.58 69.15 -4.46
N ALA A 920 29.81 69.45 -4.03
CA ALA A 920 30.23 70.80 -3.67
C ALA A 920 31.03 71.58 -4.74
N THR A 921 31.50 70.97 -5.83
CA THR A 921 32.24 71.70 -6.89
C THR A 921 31.92 71.16 -8.28
N ARG A 922 30.73 71.49 -8.79
CA ARG A 922 30.26 71.16 -10.16
C ARG A 922 30.83 72.11 -11.23
N LYS A 923 32.02 72.68 -11.02
CA LYS A 923 32.75 73.51 -12.01
C LYS A 923 33.88 72.67 -12.62
N GLY A 924 33.52 71.96 -13.68
CA GLY A 924 34.44 71.16 -14.51
C GLY A 924 34.24 69.67 -14.28
N GLU A 925 33.59 69.00 -15.21
CA GLU A 925 33.57 67.53 -15.29
C GLU A 925 34.87 67.06 -15.96
N GLY A 926 35.45 65.95 -15.49
CA GLY A 926 36.57 65.29 -16.17
C GLY A 926 36.04 64.17 -17.06
N THR A 927 36.88 63.53 -17.87
CA THR A 927 36.47 62.36 -18.69
C THR A 927 36.53 61.04 -17.91
N GLY A 928 37.06 61.04 -16.68
CA GLY A 928 37.30 59.83 -15.88
C GLY A 928 38.35 58.86 -16.47
N ILE A 929 39.03 59.24 -17.57
CA ILE A 929 40.05 58.41 -18.24
C ILE A 929 41.46 58.79 -17.77
N GLY A 930 41.69 60.06 -17.40
CA GLY A 930 43.03 60.62 -17.19
C GLY A 930 43.89 59.89 -16.15
N LEU A 931 43.35 59.56 -14.97
CA LEU A 931 44.10 58.88 -13.91
C LEU A 931 44.38 57.40 -14.23
N ALA A 932 43.43 56.71 -14.87
CA ALA A 932 43.61 55.34 -15.34
C ALA A 932 44.73 55.26 -16.39
N LEU A 933 44.74 56.19 -17.36
CA LEU A 933 45.80 56.31 -18.35
C LEU A 933 47.16 56.63 -17.71
N THR A 934 47.18 57.54 -16.72
CA THR A 934 48.39 57.86 -15.95
C THR A 934 48.98 56.60 -15.27
N ARG A 935 48.16 55.77 -14.63
CA ARG A 935 48.63 54.51 -14.00
C ARG A 935 49.23 53.54 -15.01
N GLU A 936 48.58 53.35 -16.15
CA GLU A 936 49.07 52.41 -17.17
C GLU A 936 50.35 52.92 -17.87
N LEU A 937 50.47 54.22 -18.13
CA LEU A 937 51.71 54.80 -18.68
C LEU A 937 52.89 54.69 -17.70
N ILE A 938 52.66 54.91 -16.41
CA ILE A 938 53.70 54.76 -15.37
C ILE A 938 54.16 53.30 -15.26
N LYS A 939 53.22 52.35 -15.30
CA LYS A 939 53.54 50.91 -15.35
C LYS A 939 54.33 50.53 -16.60
N LEU A 940 53.97 51.08 -17.76
CA LEU A 940 54.70 50.85 -19.02
C LEU A 940 56.16 51.32 -18.90
N MET A 941 56.41 52.44 -18.22
CA MET A 941 57.75 52.94 -17.89
C MET A 941 58.47 52.14 -16.78
N GLY A 942 57.88 51.04 -16.31
CA GLY A 942 58.45 50.17 -15.28
C GLY A 942 58.30 50.72 -13.86
N GLY A 943 57.39 51.69 -13.66
CA GLY A 943 57.10 52.34 -12.40
C GLY A 943 55.77 51.93 -11.76
N ASP A 944 55.44 52.54 -10.63
CA ASP A 944 54.14 52.41 -9.97
C ASP A 944 53.66 53.76 -9.41
N ILE A 945 52.35 53.92 -9.25
CA ILE A 945 51.72 55.14 -8.71
C ILE A 945 50.83 54.80 -7.53
N SER A 946 50.89 55.64 -6.50
CA SER A 946 50.08 55.54 -5.29
C SER A 946 49.46 56.89 -4.95
N VAL A 947 48.36 56.85 -4.19
CA VAL A 947 47.67 58.04 -3.70
C VAL A 947 47.54 57.96 -2.18
N ARG A 948 47.73 59.09 -1.50
CA ARG A 948 47.33 59.27 -0.10
C ARG A 948 46.48 60.52 -0.03
N SER A 949 45.27 60.41 0.50
CA SER A 949 44.38 61.55 0.60
C SER A 949 43.50 61.42 1.84
N LYS A 950 43.12 62.56 2.40
CA LYS A 950 42.13 62.65 3.47
C LYS A 950 41.18 63.78 3.11
N GLU A 951 39.89 63.52 3.26
CA GLU A 951 38.84 64.48 2.92
C GLU A 951 39.05 65.81 3.68
N ASN A 952 38.90 66.91 2.96
CA ASN A 952 39.18 68.30 3.33
C ASN A 952 40.63 68.60 3.76
N SER A 953 41.59 67.73 3.45
CA SER A 953 43.01 67.91 3.83
C SER A 953 43.99 67.82 2.63
N GLY A 954 43.47 67.77 1.39
CA GLY A 954 44.24 67.63 0.17
C GLY A 954 44.65 66.19 -0.18
N SER A 955 45.16 66.01 -1.41
CA SER A 955 45.64 64.71 -1.91
C SER A 955 47.14 64.74 -2.23
N THR A 956 47.79 63.59 -2.15
CA THR A 956 49.18 63.41 -2.59
C THR A 956 49.25 62.21 -3.51
N PHE A 957 49.55 62.46 -4.78
CA PHE A 957 49.83 61.43 -5.77
C PHE A 957 51.34 61.27 -5.90
N SER A 958 51.84 60.05 -5.71
CA SER A 958 53.26 59.74 -5.74
C SER A 958 53.53 58.58 -6.67
N PHE A 959 54.41 58.79 -7.65
CA PHE A 959 54.86 57.73 -8.56
C PHE A 959 56.38 57.61 -8.61
N SER A 960 56.87 56.41 -8.92
CA SER A 960 58.30 56.13 -9.02
C SER A 960 58.65 55.42 -10.32
N ILE A 961 59.69 55.87 -11.01
CA ILE A 961 60.19 55.29 -12.27
C ILE A 961 61.66 54.83 -12.06
N PRO A 962 62.05 53.63 -12.53
CA PRO A 962 63.43 53.15 -12.39
C PRO A 962 64.41 53.99 -13.19
N VAL A 963 65.54 54.37 -12.58
CA VAL A 963 66.61 55.14 -13.23
C VAL A 963 67.41 54.21 -14.13
N ARG A 964 67.28 54.38 -15.46
CA ARG A 964 68.07 53.68 -16.50
C ARG A 964 68.89 54.69 -17.30
N LYS A 965 69.98 54.22 -17.93
CA LYS A 965 70.94 55.04 -18.70
C LYS A 965 71.40 54.31 -19.97
N GLU A 966 70.46 53.69 -20.67
CA GLU A 966 70.68 52.84 -21.85
C GLU A 966 70.28 53.55 -23.16
N ALA A 967 69.49 54.63 -23.09
CA ALA A 967 68.98 55.37 -24.25
C ALA A 967 69.96 56.43 -24.78
N PRO A 968 69.85 56.86 -26.05
CA PRO A 968 70.70 57.92 -26.60
C PRO A 968 70.47 59.28 -25.91
N VAL A 969 71.58 59.95 -25.55
CA VAL A 969 71.58 61.31 -24.97
C VAL A 969 71.02 62.31 -25.98
N THR A 970 69.94 62.98 -25.62
CA THR A 970 69.30 64.02 -26.45
C THR A 970 68.99 65.25 -25.60
N ARG A 971 69.10 66.44 -26.21
CA ARG A 971 68.64 67.68 -25.57
C ARG A 971 67.11 67.71 -25.64
N PRO A 972 66.41 68.12 -24.57
CA PRO A 972 64.95 68.14 -24.59
C PRO A 972 64.44 69.13 -25.65
N VAL A 973 63.64 68.64 -26.59
CA VAL A 973 62.82 69.47 -27.49
C VAL A 973 61.39 69.34 -26.98
N VAL A 974 60.80 70.45 -26.56
CA VAL A 974 59.43 70.48 -26.02
C VAL A 974 58.59 71.43 -26.86
N GLU A 975 57.43 70.96 -27.32
CA GLU A 975 56.42 71.81 -27.97
C GLU A 975 55.74 72.72 -26.96
N LYS A 976 55.43 73.96 -27.38
CA LYS A 976 54.83 75.00 -26.54
C LYS A 976 53.48 74.52 -25.98
N ILE A 977 53.37 74.40 -24.65
CA ILE A 977 52.14 73.99 -23.96
C ILE A 977 51.11 75.11 -24.11
N VAL A 978 50.00 74.85 -24.81
CA VAL A 978 48.83 75.75 -24.88
C VAL A 978 47.75 75.16 -23.99
N LEU A 979 47.56 75.70 -22.79
CA LEU A 979 46.32 75.45 -22.04
C LEU A 979 45.18 76.24 -22.68
N GLY A 980 44.22 75.53 -23.27
CA GLY A 980 43.00 76.12 -23.78
C GLY A 980 42.16 76.73 -22.66
N SER A 981 42.01 78.06 -22.68
CA SER A 981 40.90 78.88 -22.18
C SER A 981 39.97 78.24 -21.13
N LEU A 982 40.32 78.34 -19.85
CA LEU A 982 39.36 78.32 -18.75
C LEU A 982 38.94 79.77 -18.47
N ASN A 983 37.74 80.15 -18.89
CA ASN A 983 37.22 81.50 -18.69
C ASN A 983 36.54 81.64 -17.33
N THR A 984 36.99 82.68 -16.65
CA THR A 984 36.33 83.57 -15.71
C THR A 984 34.81 83.68 -15.88
N GLY A 985 34.11 83.56 -14.75
CA GLY A 985 32.69 83.82 -14.67
C GLY A 985 32.37 85.29 -14.93
N HIS A 986 31.37 85.53 -15.76
CA HIS A 986 30.48 86.67 -15.64
C HIS A 986 29.13 86.11 -15.21
N ASP A 987 28.77 86.36 -13.95
CA ASP A 987 27.39 86.34 -13.51
C ASP A 987 26.61 87.38 -14.31
N VAL A 988 25.59 86.93 -15.05
CA VAL A 988 24.49 87.80 -15.47
C VAL A 988 23.23 87.21 -14.89
N PHE A 989 22.84 87.76 -13.74
CA PHE A 989 21.46 87.74 -13.28
C PHE A 989 20.59 88.40 -14.37
N PHE A 990 19.71 87.63 -15.01
CA PHE A 990 18.51 88.19 -15.62
C PHE A 990 17.39 88.15 -14.59
N THR A 991 17.25 89.23 -13.84
CA THR A 991 15.95 89.66 -13.33
C THR A 991 15.11 90.15 -14.49
N THR A 992 13.93 89.56 -14.71
CA THR A 992 12.91 90.18 -15.56
C THR A 992 11.60 90.36 -14.81
N SER A 993 11.30 91.65 -14.62
CA SER A 993 10.04 92.23 -14.18
C SER A 993 8.82 91.77 -14.99
N GLN A 994 7.74 91.55 -14.24
CA GLN A 994 6.36 92.04 -14.42
C GLN A 994 5.67 92.06 -15.80
N ASN A 995 4.47 91.46 -15.78
CA ASN A 995 3.19 91.96 -16.30
C ASN A 995 3.12 92.42 -17.76
N GLY A 996 2.60 91.53 -18.60
CA GLY A 996 1.80 91.86 -19.76
C GLY A 996 0.90 90.66 -20.09
N HIS A 997 -0.41 90.87 -20.12
CA HIS A 997 -1.37 89.89 -20.65
C HIS A 997 -0.99 89.57 -22.11
N SER A 998 -0.21 88.50 -22.29
CA SER A 998 0.10 87.87 -23.57
C SER A 998 -0.52 86.49 -23.53
N GLU A 999 -1.41 86.17 -24.47
CA GLU A 999 -2.12 84.88 -24.60
C GLU A 999 -1.21 83.67 -24.94
N LYS A 1000 0.12 83.82 -24.83
CA LYS A 1000 1.09 82.76 -25.19
C LYS A 1000 1.19 81.66 -24.11
N PRO A 1001 1.23 80.37 -24.48
CA PRO A 1001 1.38 79.24 -23.54
C PRO A 1001 2.71 79.27 -22.76
N LEU A 1002 2.70 78.77 -21.53
CA LEU A 1002 3.86 78.62 -20.65
C LEU A 1002 4.50 77.23 -20.79
N LEU A 1003 5.78 77.18 -21.14
CA LEU A 1003 6.59 75.97 -21.20
C LEU A 1003 7.62 75.93 -20.08
N LEU A 1004 7.80 74.76 -19.44
CA LEU A 1004 8.89 74.50 -18.50
C LEU A 1004 9.97 73.64 -19.16
N LEU A 1005 11.21 74.11 -19.18
CA LEU A 1005 12.37 73.42 -19.74
C LEU A 1005 13.27 72.88 -18.63
N VAL A 1006 13.48 71.56 -18.57
CA VAL A 1006 14.31 70.88 -17.57
C VAL A 1006 15.49 70.21 -18.26
N GLU A 1007 16.69 70.75 -18.10
CA GLU A 1007 17.92 70.28 -18.75
C GLU A 1007 19.13 70.64 -17.88
N ASP A 1008 20.04 69.72 -17.62
CA ASP A 1008 21.18 69.91 -16.74
C ASP A 1008 22.37 70.58 -17.47
N ASN A 1009 22.61 70.23 -18.73
CA ASN A 1009 23.66 70.81 -19.53
C ASN A 1009 23.35 72.26 -19.91
N ILE A 1010 24.24 73.17 -19.47
CA ILE A 1010 24.07 74.62 -19.66
C ILE A 1010 24.00 75.00 -21.15
N ASP A 1011 24.84 74.39 -21.99
CA ASP A 1011 24.91 74.70 -23.42
C ASP A 1011 23.65 74.21 -24.17
N VAL A 1012 23.14 73.02 -23.83
CA VAL A 1012 21.91 72.46 -24.42
C VAL A 1012 20.68 73.23 -23.94
N ARG A 1013 20.62 73.57 -22.64
CA ARG A 1013 19.53 74.37 -22.06
C ARG A 1013 19.46 75.75 -22.71
N GLN A 1014 20.61 76.40 -22.90
CA GLN A 1014 20.65 77.70 -23.59
C GLN A 1014 20.19 77.58 -25.05
N TYR A 1015 20.61 76.52 -25.76
CA TYR A 1015 20.14 76.27 -27.13
C TYR A 1015 18.62 76.07 -27.23
N LEU A 1016 18.01 75.36 -26.27
CA LEU A 1016 16.55 75.19 -26.22
C LEU A 1016 15.81 76.51 -25.96
N VAL A 1017 16.34 77.34 -25.05
CA VAL A 1017 15.79 78.69 -24.79
C VAL A 1017 15.83 79.55 -26.05
N ASP A 1018 16.95 79.53 -26.77
CA ASP A 1018 17.11 80.27 -28.02
C ASP A 1018 16.14 79.78 -29.12
N CYS A 1019 15.75 78.50 -29.10
CA CYS A 1019 14.84 77.92 -30.10
C CYS A 1019 13.35 78.22 -29.85
N LEU A 1020 12.93 78.37 -28.60
CA LEU A 1020 11.52 78.38 -28.19
C LEU A 1020 11.01 79.74 -27.69
N SER A 1021 11.91 80.67 -27.37
CA SER A 1021 11.58 81.96 -26.74
C SER A 1021 10.76 82.91 -27.63
N GLU A 1022 10.76 82.72 -28.96
CA GLU A 1022 9.95 83.52 -29.89
C GLU A 1022 8.44 83.22 -29.76
N ASP A 1023 8.08 81.94 -29.62
CA ASP A 1023 6.69 81.45 -29.71
C ASP A 1023 6.04 81.25 -28.33
N TYR A 1024 6.82 81.02 -27.27
CA TYR A 1024 6.31 80.60 -25.96
C TYR A 1024 6.92 81.38 -24.79
N ARG A 1025 6.22 81.42 -23.65
CA ARG A 1025 6.80 81.89 -22.39
C ARG A 1025 7.57 80.74 -21.75
N LEU A 1026 8.83 80.95 -21.38
CA LEU A 1026 9.72 79.89 -20.91
C LEU A 1026 10.11 80.07 -19.46
N GLU A 1027 10.07 78.98 -18.71
CA GLU A 1027 10.71 78.82 -17.40
C GLU A 1027 11.73 77.70 -17.48
N THR A 1028 12.86 77.80 -16.78
CA THR A 1028 13.93 76.80 -16.86
C THR A 1028 14.21 76.18 -15.49
N ALA A 1029 14.62 74.91 -15.49
CA ALA A 1029 15.08 74.17 -14.32
C ALA A 1029 16.33 73.36 -14.69
N ALA A 1030 17.25 73.23 -13.74
CA ALA A 1030 18.55 72.57 -13.96
C ALA A 1030 18.55 71.09 -13.58
N ASN A 1031 17.48 70.58 -12.95
CA ASN A 1031 17.33 69.18 -12.58
C ASN A 1031 15.84 68.78 -12.43
N GLY A 1032 15.57 67.47 -12.34
CA GLY A 1032 14.20 66.96 -12.26
C GLY A 1032 13.44 67.37 -11.01
N GLN A 1033 14.12 67.53 -9.85
CA GLN A 1033 13.46 67.93 -8.61
C GLN A 1033 13.00 69.39 -8.65
N GLU A 1034 13.85 70.30 -9.12
CA GLU A 1034 13.50 71.70 -9.39
C GLU A 1034 12.37 71.79 -10.43
N GLY A 1035 12.37 70.89 -11.42
CA GLY A 1035 11.29 70.74 -12.39
C GLY A 1035 9.95 70.36 -11.76
N ILE A 1036 9.91 69.41 -10.82
CA ILE A 1036 8.70 69.03 -10.07
C ILE A 1036 8.19 70.23 -9.27
N ASP A 1037 9.07 70.89 -8.54
CA ASP A 1037 8.70 71.99 -7.64
C ASP A 1037 8.08 73.15 -8.45
N LYS A 1038 8.70 73.54 -9.57
CA LYS A 1038 8.16 74.56 -10.49
C LYS A 1038 6.88 74.12 -11.18
N THR A 1039 6.71 72.83 -11.48
CA THR A 1039 5.47 72.30 -12.07
C THR A 1039 4.28 72.51 -11.13
N LEU A 1040 4.46 72.19 -9.84
CA LEU A 1040 3.39 72.31 -8.85
C LEU A 1040 3.07 73.78 -8.50
N GLU A 1041 4.06 74.67 -8.58
CA GLU A 1041 3.88 76.10 -8.33
C GLU A 1041 3.23 76.84 -9.51
N LEU A 1042 3.74 76.61 -10.72
CA LEU A 1042 3.40 77.39 -11.91
C LEU A 1042 2.26 76.76 -12.73
N ILE A 1043 2.13 75.42 -12.70
CA ILE A 1043 1.21 74.63 -13.55
C ILE A 1043 1.37 75.01 -15.03
N PRO A 1044 2.53 74.69 -15.65
CA PRO A 1044 2.81 75.03 -17.04
C PRO A 1044 1.84 74.33 -18.02
N ASP A 1045 1.75 74.85 -19.24
CA ASP A 1045 0.93 74.27 -20.31
C ASP A 1045 1.60 73.06 -20.97
N LEU A 1046 2.94 72.95 -20.92
CA LEU A 1046 3.72 71.76 -21.31
C LEU A 1046 5.11 71.76 -20.65
N ILE A 1047 5.66 70.57 -20.41
CA ILE A 1047 7.01 70.35 -19.84
C ILE A 1047 7.90 69.67 -20.88
N LEU A 1048 9.12 70.17 -21.07
CA LEU A 1048 10.18 69.53 -21.87
C LEU A 1048 11.32 69.15 -20.92
N SER A 1049 11.68 67.87 -20.85
CA SER A 1049 12.69 67.38 -19.90
C SER A 1049 13.71 66.47 -20.55
N ASP A 1050 14.99 66.61 -20.21
CA ASP A 1050 15.98 65.57 -20.50
C ASP A 1050 15.72 64.31 -19.66
N VAL A 1051 16.15 63.17 -20.16
CA VAL A 1051 16.03 61.88 -19.47
C VAL A 1051 17.13 61.70 -18.44
N MET A 1052 18.39 62.02 -18.78
CA MET A 1052 19.53 61.78 -17.91
C MET A 1052 19.91 63.07 -17.19
N MET A 1053 19.34 63.28 -16.00
CA MET A 1053 19.63 64.46 -15.18
C MET A 1053 19.90 64.04 -13.72
N PRO A 1054 20.70 64.82 -12.98
CA PRO A 1054 20.98 64.57 -11.57
C PRO A 1054 19.75 64.78 -10.67
N GLU A 1055 19.81 64.24 -9.45
CA GLU A 1055 18.75 64.22 -8.42
C GLU A 1055 17.52 63.37 -8.79
N LYS A 1056 16.74 63.82 -9.77
CA LYS A 1056 15.65 63.04 -10.35
C LYS A 1056 15.76 63.04 -11.85
N ASP A 1057 15.68 61.85 -12.42
CA ASP A 1057 15.76 61.67 -13.86
C ASP A 1057 14.44 62.09 -14.54
N GLY A 1058 14.46 62.24 -15.86
CA GLY A 1058 13.27 62.70 -16.61
C GLY A 1058 12.09 61.74 -16.52
N PHE A 1059 12.33 60.43 -16.32
CA PHE A 1059 11.25 59.46 -16.15
C PHE A 1059 10.63 59.57 -14.76
N GLU A 1060 11.44 59.79 -13.72
CA GLU A 1060 10.98 60.02 -12.36
C GLU A 1060 10.19 61.33 -12.25
N LEU A 1061 10.64 62.39 -12.92
CA LEU A 1061 9.85 63.62 -13.08
C LEU A 1061 8.50 63.33 -13.73
N CYS A 1062 8.49 62.59 -14.84
CA CYS A 1062 7.26 62.24 -15.55
C CYS A 1062 6.27 61.47 -14.67
N GLU A 1063 6.75 60.44 -13.97
CA GLU A 1063 5.94 59.62 -13.09
C GLU A 1063 5.32 60.45 -11.96
N VAL A 1064 6.10 61.31 -11.30
CA VAL A 1064 5.60 62.17 -10.22
C VAL A 1064 4.55 63.16 -10.74
N VAL A 1065 4.81 63.80 -11.89
CA VAL A 1065 3.88 64.77 -12.48
C VAL A 1065 2.56 64.11 -12.88
N LYS A 1066 2.60 62.89 -13.43
CA LYS A 1066 1.42 62.16 -13.92
C LYS A 1066 0.60 61.52 -12.81
N LEU A 1067 1.20 61.15 -11.69
CA LEU A 1067 0.50 60.58 -10.53
C LEU A 1067 -0.14 61.64 -9.61
N ASP A 1068 0.33 62.89 -9.63
CA ASP A 1068 -0.22 63.94 -8.79
C ASP A 1068 -1.49 64.56 -9.42
N GLU A 1069 -2.62 64.45 -8.72
CA GLU A 1069 -3.92 64.96 -9.17
C GLU A 1069 -3.89 66.45 -9.58
N ARG A 1070 -2.95 67.24 -9.07
CA ARG A 1070 -2.83 68.68 -9.36
C ARG A 1070 -2.15 68.95 -10.69
N SER A 1071 -1.27 68.06 -11.16
CA SER A 1071 -0.43 68.25 -12.34
C SER A 1071 -0.60 67.17 -13.42
N SER A 1072 -1.34 66.09 -13.15
CA SER A 1072 -1.52 64.93 -14.04
C SER A 1072 -1.89 65.31 -15.47
N HIS A 1073 -2.73 66.33 -15.60
CA HIS A 1073 -3.23 66.81 -16.87
C HIS A 1073 -2.16 67.50 -17.74
N ILE A 1074 -0.99 67.87 -17.22
CA ILE A 1074 0.02 68.64 -17.96
C ILE A 1074 0.76 67.71 -18.95
N PRO A 1075 0.84 68.06 -20.25
CA PRO A 1075 1.59 67.27 -21.22
C PRO A 1075 3.11 67.40 -21.00
N LEU A 1076 3.85 66.30 -21.15
CA LEU A 1076 5.29 66.21 -20.93
C LEU A 1076 6.00 65.51 -22.09
N ILE A 1077 7.05 66.13 -22.62
CA ILE A 1077 7.92 65.59 -23.67
C ILE A 1077 9.31 65.26 -23.08
N LEU A 1078 9.77 64.03 -23.31
CA LEU A 1078 11.11 63.58 -22.91
C LEU A 1078 12.14 63.72 -24.05
N LEU A 1079 13.24 64.44 -23.81
CA LEU A 1079 14.41 64.46 -24.67
C LEU A 1079 15.31 63.28 -24.31
N THR A 1080 15.62 62.38 -25.24
CA THR A 1080 16.39 61.16 -24.96
C THR A 1080 17.62 61.03 -25.84
N ALA A 1081 18.75 60.61 -25.27
CA ALA A 1081 19.91 60.20 -26.05
C ALA A 1081 19.77 58.77 -26.61
N LYS A 1082 18.81 57.95 -26.18
CA LYS A 1082 18.67 56.54 -26.59
C LYS A 1082 17.61 56.36 -27.68
N VAL A 1083 18.02 55.78 -28.81
CA VAL A 1083 17.16 55.56 -30.00
C VAL A 1083 16.48 54.18 -29.97
N ASP A 1084 16.70 53.37 -28.93
CA ASP A 1084 16.19 52.00 -28.87
C ASP A 1084 14.70 51.96 -28.50
N ALA A 1085 13.97 51.01 -29.12
CA ALA A 1085 12.53 50.86 -28.92
C ALA A 1085 12.14 50.55 -27.46
N GLY A 1086 13.04 49.95 -26.66
CA GLY A 1086 12.80 49.62 -25.26
C GLY A 1086 12.72 50.85 -24.37
N SER A 1087 13.64 51.80 -24.53
CA SER A 1087 13.61 53.09 -23.82
C SER A 1087 12.36 53.92 -24.17
N ARG A 1088 11.88 53.82 -25.42
CA ARG A 1088 10.64 54.45 -25.88
C ARG A 1088 9.40 53.83 -25.23
N ILE A 1089 9.37 52.50 -25.10
CA ILE A 1089 8.30 51.77 -24.41
C ILE A 1089 8.28 52.11 -22.91
N ALA A 1090 9.45 52.19 -22.27
CA ALA A 1090 9.58 52.56 -20.85
C ALA A 1090 9.07 53.98 -20.55
N GLY A 1091 9.32 54.94 -21.45
CA GLY A 1091 8.81 56.31 -21.30
C GLY A 1091 7.29 56.42 -21.48
N LEU A 1092 6.74 55.77 -22.52
CA LEU A 1092 5.29 55.75 -22.76
C LEU A 1092 4.52 55.01 -21.66
N SER A 1093 5.08 53.91 -21.13
CA SER A 1093 4.46 53.17 -20.02
C SER A 1093 4.46 53.89 -18.68
N ARG A 1094 5.26 54.96 -18.54
CA ARG A 1094 5.29 55.85 -17.36
C ARG A 1094 4.50 57.16 -17.56
N GLY A 1095 3.70 57.24 -18.62
CA GLY A 1095 2.74 58.34 -18.84
C GLY A 1095 3.28 59.56 -19.59
N ALA A 1096 4.47 59.49 -20.21
CA ALA A 1096 4.97 60.60 -21.04
C ALA A 1096 4.14 60.74 -22.33
N ASP A 1097 3.80 61.97 -22.72
CA ASP A 1097 2.92 62.23 -23.86
C ASP A 1097 3.65 62.15 -25.21
N ASP A 1098 4.94 62.51 -25.24
CA ASP A 1098 5.80 62.30 -26.41
C ASP A 1098 7.29 62.23 -26.00
N TYR A 1099 8.15 61.87 -26.95
CA TYR A 1099 9.60 61.83 -26.73
C TYR A 1099 10.37 62.19 -28.03
N ILE A 1100 11.54 62.80 -27.88
CA ILE A 1100 12.36 63.30 -29.00
C ILE A 1100 13.82 62.88 -28.79
N ALA A 1101 14.44 62.29 -29.82
CA ALA A 1101 15.82 61.79 -29.73
C ALA A 1101 16.87 62.89 -30.00
N LYS A 1102 17.91 62.96 -29.18
CA LYS A 1102 19.10 63.83 -29.37
C LYS A 1102 20.09 63.18 -30.36
N PRO A 1103 20.62 63.88 -31.38
CA PRO A 1103 20.36 65.29 -31.72
C PRO A 1103 19.01 65.47 -32.43
N PHE A 1104 18.25 66.50 -32.05
CA PHE A 1104 16.92 66.79 -32.59
C PHE A 1104 16.91 68.03 -33.47
N HIS A 1105 16.00 68.04 -34.46
CA HIS A 1105 15.80 69.20 -35.31
C HIS A 1105 14.79 70.18 -34.69
N ARG A 1106 15.06 71.50 -34.81
CA ARG A 1106 14.18 72.58 -34.31
C ARG A 1106 12.74 72.44 -34.82
N ASP A 1107 12.58 72.16 -36.11
CA ASP A 1107 11.26 72.11 -36.76
C ASP A 1107 10.41 70.93 -36.24
N GLU A 1108 11.06 69.80 -35.93
CA GLU A 1108 10.42 68.64 -35.32
C GLU A 1108 9.97 68.94 -33.89
N LEU A 1109 10.85 69.54 -33.08
CA LEU A 1109 10.53 69.95 -31.70
C LEU A 1109 9.31 70.89 -31.65
N LEU A 1110 9.27 71.90 -32.52
CA LEU A 1110 8.15 72.85 -32.58
C LEU A 1110 6.84 72.21 -33.00
N ALA A 1111 6.87 71.30 -33.98
CA ALA A 1111 5.68 70.60 -34.46
C ALA A 1111 5.05 69.72 -33.36
N ARG A 1112 5.90 69.04 -32.58
CA ARG A 1112 5.49 68.16 -31.47
C ARG A 1112 4.81 68.94 -30.35
N ILE A 1113 5.42 70.05 -29.94
CA ILE A 1113 4.86 70.96 -28.92
C ILE A 1113 3.49 71.49 -29.37
N ARG A 1114 3.37 71.99 -30.60
CA ARG A 1114 2.09 72.53 -31.11
C ARG A 1114 0.98 71.49 -31.12
N ASN A 1115 1.27 70.26 -31.56
CA ASN A 1115 0.25 69.20 -31.65
C ASN A 1115 -0.31 68.81 -30.27
N LEU A 1116 0.54 68.74 -29.23
CA LEU A 1116 0.09 68.42 -27.87
C LEU A 1116 -0.78 69.54 -27.29
N LEU A 1117 -0.40 70.81 -27.51
CA LEU A 1117 -1.19 71.95 -27.08
C LEU A 1117 -2.55 72.02 -27.80
N ASP A 1118 -2.60 71.77 -29.11
CA ASP A 1118 -3.86 71.71 -29.89
C ASP A 1118 -4.78 70.56 -29.45
N THR A 1119 -4.20 69.40 -29.13
CA THR A 1119 -4.95 68.23 -28.64
C THR A 1119 -5.62 68.56 -27.30
N ARG A 1120 -4.90 69.25 -26.42
CA ARG A 1120 -5.41 69.72 -25.12
C ARG A 1120 -6.56 70.72 -25.28
N ALA A 1121 -6.44 71.68 -26.20
CA ALA A 1121 -7.51 72.64 -26.47
C ALA A 1121 -8.81 71.97 -26.97
N LYS A 1122 -8.70 70.93 -27.81
CA LYS A 1122 -9.87 70.15 -28.27
C LYS A 1122 -10.53 69.36 -27.14
N MET A 1123 -9.76 68.83 -26.19
CA MET A 1123 -10.33 68.11 -25.03
C MET A 1123 -11.11 69.04 -24.11
N GLN A 1124 -10.63 70.26 -23.87
CA GLN A 1124 -11.37 71.25 -23.08
C GLN A 1124 -12.74 71.58 -23.70
N ALA A 1125 -12.80 71.74 -25.03
CA ALA A 1125 -14.07 72.00 -25.73
C ALA A 1125 -15.08 70.85 -25.58
N ARG A 1126 -14.61 69.61 -25.46
CA ARG A 1126 -15.46 68.43 -25.20
C ARG A 1126 -16.08 68.46 -23.80
N TYR A 1127 -15.28 68.71 -22.76
CA TYR A 1127 -15.78 68.76 -21.38
C TYR A 1127 -16.71 69.94 -21.10
N ALA A 1128 -16.56 71.03 -21.85
CA ALA A 1128 -17.43 72.20 -21.74
C ALA A 1128 -18.87 71.98 -22.26
N SER A 1129 -19.16 70.91 -23.01
CA SER A 1129 -20.42 70.72 -23.76
C SER A 1129 -21.25 69.49 -23.37
N LEU A 1130 -20.83 68.70 -22.38
CA LEU A 1130 -21.47 67.42 -22.02
C LEU A 1130 -22.29 67.51 -20.70
N PRO A 1131 -23.61 67.19 -20.73
CA PRO A 1131 -24.47 67.18 -19.53
C PRO A 1131 -24.14 66.07 -18.53
N VAL A 1132 -23.63 64.93 -18.99
CA VAL A 1132 -23.32 63.75 -18.17
C VAL A 1132 -21.89 63.32 -18.46
N ILE A 1133 -21.07 63.26 -17.41
CA ILE A 1133 -19.71 62.74 -17.47
C ILE A 1133 -19.82 61.25 -17.16
N GLU A 1134 -19.80 60.40 -18.18
CA GLU A 1134 -19.58 58.97 -17.96
C GLU A 1134 -18.08 58.73 -17.75
N PRO A 1135 -17.68 57.95 -16.74
CA PRO A 1135 -16.26 57.66 -16.51
C PRO A 1135 -15.67 57.00 -17.76
N SER A 1136 -14.64 57.61 -18.33
CA SER A 1136 -14.02 57.09 -19.54
C SER A 1136 -13.22 55.81 -19.25
N ALA A 1137 -13.19 54.90 -20.24
CA ALA A 1137 -12.39 53.67 -20.17
C ALA A 1137 -10.87 53.94 -20.29
N ASN A 1138 -10.46 55.19 -20.51
CA ASN A 1138 -9.07 55.57 -20.66
C ASN A 1138 -8.44 55.87 -19.28
N PRO A 1139 -7.44 55.09 -18.82
CA PRO A 1139 -6.80 55.29 -17.52
C PRO A 1139 -6.28 56.73 -17.30
N ASP A 1140 -5.81 57.37 -18.37
CA ASP A 1140 -5.24 58.72 -18.34
C ASP A 1140 -6.28 59.83 -18.18
N LEU A 1141 -7.59 59.52 -18.26
CA LEU A 1141 -8.69 60.45 -18.07
C LEU A 1141 -9.55 60.10 -16.84
N GLN A 1142 -9.29 58.96 -16.19
CA GLN A 1142 -10.06 58.52 -15.01
C GLN A 1142 -9.86 59.43 -13.81
N LEU A 1143 -8.64 59.96 -13.60
CA LEU A 1143 -8.33 60.90 -12.51
C LEU A 1143 -9.06 62.24 -12.71
N GLU A 1144 -9.12 62.72 -13.96
CA GLU A 1144 -9.80 63.95 -14.36
C GLU A 1144 -11.33 63.80 -14.32
N ASP A 1145 -11.87 62.70 -14.85
CA ASP A 1145 -13.31 62.38 -14.81
C ASP A 1145 -13.78 62.24 -13.35
N ALA A 1146 -13.02 61.54 -12.50
CA ALA A 1146 -13.32 61.38 -11.07
C ALA A 1146 -13.25 62.71 -10.30
N PHE A 1147 -12.38 63.64 -10.70
CA PHE A 1147 -12.33 64.97 -10.11
C PHE A 1147 -13.57 65.81 -10.46
N LEU A 1148 -13.98 65.83 -11.74
CA LEU A 1148 -15.18 66.57 -12.18
C LEU A 1148 -16.47 65.97 -11.63
N LEU A 1149 -16.55 64.64 -11.51
CA LEU A 1149 -17.68 63.95 -10.87
C LEU A 1149 -17.81 64.32 -9.39
N ARG A 1150 -16.69 64.34 -8.63
CA ARG A 1150 -16.71 64.78 -7.23
C ARG A 1150 -17.18 66.23 -7.08
N ILE A 1151 -16.79 67.13 -7.98
CA ILE A 1151 -17.32 68.51 -7.97
C ILE A 1151 -18.84 68.50 -8.16
N ARG A 1152 -19.34 67.72 -9.12
CA ARG A 1152 -20.78 67.59 -9.37
C ARG A 1152 -21.53 67.05 -8.16
N GLU A 1153 -21.06 65.96 -7.55
CA GLU A 1153 -21.69 65.36 -6.37
C GLU A 1153 -21.81 66.35 -5.20
N VAL A 1154 -20.76 67.12 -4.94
CA VAL A 1154 -20.76 68.13 -3.88
C VAL A 1154 -21.74 69.26 -4.19
N VAL A 1155 -21.88 69.66 -5.46
CA VAL A 1155 -22.84 70.69 -5.89
C VAL A 1155 -24.28 70.17 -5.84
N GLU A 1156 -24.53 68.92 -6.22
CA GLU A 1156 -25.86 68.29 -6.19
C GLU A 1156 -26.34 67.99 -4.76
N ALA A 1157 -25.45 67.65 -3.83
CA ALA A 1157 -25.79 67.41 -2.43
C ALA A 1157 -26.39 68.65 -1.73
N ASP A 1158 -26.03 69.85 -2.18
CA ASP A 1158 -26.49 71.14 -1.64
C ASP A 1158 -27.14 72.02 -2.72
N LEU A 1159 -27.87 71.39 -3.63
CA LEU A 1159 -28.39 72.02 -4.85
C LEU A 1159 -29.29 73.24 -4.57
N SER A 1160 -30.06 73.22 -3.48
CA SER A 1160 -31.03 74.27 -3.12
C SER A 1160 -30.44 75.50 -2.44
N ASP A 1161 -29.15 75.47 -2.08
CA ASP A 1161 -28.48 76.59 -1.41
C ASP A 1161 -28.05 77.67 -2.41
N ALA A 1162 -28.74 78.81 -2.40
CA ALA A 1162 -28.44 79.93 -3.30
C ALA A 1162 -27.07 80.59 -3.03
N GLU A 1163 -26.53 80.45 -1.82
CA GLU A 1163 -25.28 81.08 -1.37
C GLU A 1163 -24.08 80.11 -1.37
N PHE A 1164 -24.16 78.97 -2.07
CA PHE A 1164 -23.10 77.95 -2.08
C PHE A 1164 -21.68 78.53 -2.29
N GLU A 1165 -20.87 78.54 -1.22
CA GLU A 1165 -19.58 79.25 -1.19
C GLU A 1165 -18.36 78.36 -1.50
N MET A 1166 -17.33 78.96 -2.13
CA MET A 1166 -16.04 78.31 -2.45
C MET A 1166 -15.35 77.55 -1.30
N PRO A 1167 -15.37 78.01 -0.02
CA PRO A 1167 -14.75 77.28 1.09
C PRO A 1167 -15.35 75.89 1.34
N ARG A 1168 -16.56 75.61 0.85
CA ARG A 1168 -17.17 74.28 0.91
C ARG A 1168 -16.55 73.33 -0.12
N LEU A 1169 -16.30 73.83 -1.34
CA LEU A 1169 -15.58 73.10 -2.38
C LEU A 1169 -14.13 72.81 -1.96
N GLU A 1170 -13.48 73.77 -1.31
CA GLU A 1170 -12.10 73.63 -0.79
C GLU A 1170 -12.00 72.51 0.24
N ARG A 1171 -12.96 72.42 1.18
CA ARG A 1171 -13.00 71.32 2.17
C ARG A 1171 -13.31 69.97 1.55
N ALA A 1172 -14.23 69.92 0.58
CA ALA A 1172 -14.63 68.66 -0.04
C ALA A 1172 -13.55 68.07 -0.95
N LEU A 1173 -12.78 68.93 -1.63
CA LEU A 1173 -11.73 68.52 -2.58
C LEU A 1173 -10.33 68.50 -1.97
N GLY A 1174 -10.13 69.06 -0.76
CA GLY A 1174 -8.81 69.15 -0.13
C GLY A 1174 -7.82 70.04 -0.88
N MET A 1175 -8.30 70.95 -1.73
CA MET A 1175 -7.50 71.83 -2.58
C MET A 1175 -7.73 73.30 -2.23
N SER A 1176 -6.69 74.13 -2.38
CA SER A 1176 -6.84 75.58 -2.20
C SER A 1176 -7.69 76.20 -3.32
N ARG A 1177 -8.31 77.36 -3.04
CA ARG A 1177 -9.12 78.12 -4.01
C ARG A 1177 -8.44 78.28 -5.37
N SER A 1178 -7.17 78.67 -5.36
CA SER A 1178 -6.39 78.93 -6.58
C SER A 1178 -6.12 77.66 -7.38
N GLN A 1179 -5.91 76.53 -6.71
CA GLN A 1179 -5.70 75.23 -7.35
C GLN A 1179 -6.98 74.71 -7.99
N ILE A 1180 -8.11 74.78 -7.28
CA ILE A 1180 -9.43 74.44 -7.84
C ILE A 1180 -9.72 75.30 -9.06
N PHE A 1181 -9.50 76.61 -8.97
CA PHE A 1181 -9.72 77.52 -10.08
C PHE A 1181 -8.88 77.16 -11.31
N ARG A 1182 -7.57 76.97 -11.13
CA ARG A 1182 -6.66 76.62 -12.24
C ARG A 1182 -7.01 75.27 -12.83
N LYS A 1183 -7.30 74.25 -12.00
CA LYS A 1183 -7.63 72.90 -12.47
C LYS A 1183 -8.97 72.84 -13.19
N VAL A 1184 -10.03 73.44 -12.66
CA VAL A 1184 -11.34 73.49 -13.34
C VAL A 1184 -11.23 74.26 -14.66
N LYS A 1185 -10.50 75.39 -14.67
CA LYS A 1185 -10.25 76.15 -15.91
C LYS A 1185 -9.43 75.34 -16.92
N ALA A 1186 -8.43 74.60 -16.47
CA ALA A 1186 -7.59 73.76 -17.32
C ALA A 1186 -8.33 72.54 -17.90
N LEU A 1187 -9.37 72.03 -17.24
CA LEU A 1187 -10.14 70.88 -17.72
C LEU A 1187 -11.37 71.30 -18.55
N THR A 1188 -12.08 72.34 -18.11
CA THR A 1188 -13.40 72.72 -18.68
C THR A 1188 -13.36 73.99 -19.53
N GLY A 1189 -12.25 74.75 -19.49
CA GLY A 1189 -12.17 76.09 -20.10
C GLY A 1189 -12.97 77.18 -19.36
N GLN A 1190 -13.76 76.83 -18.34
CA GLN A 1190 -14.65 77.73 -17.62
C GLN A 1190 -14.15 78.05 -16.21
N SER A 1191 -14.65 79.13 -15.62
CA SER A 1191 -14.43 79.39 -14.19
C SER A 1191 -15.30 78.46 -13.34
N PRO A 1192 -14.88 78.09 -12.11
CA PRO A 1192 -15.67 77.23 -11.23
C PRO A 1192 -17.11 77.70 -11.02
N SER A 1193 -17.33 79.02 -10.88
CA SER A 1193 -18.66 79.59 -10.68
C SER A 1193 -19.58 79.40 -11.90
N VAL A 1194 -19.04 79.51 -13.12
CA VAL A 1194 -19.80 79.27 -14.36
C VAL A 1194 -20.11 77.78 -14.50
N TYR A 1195 -19.15 76.92 -14.15
CA TYR A 1195 -19.34 75.47 -14.20
C TYR A 1195 -20.41 74.97 -13.21
N ILE A 1196 -20.39 75.47 -11.97
CA ILE A 1196 -21.42 75.17 -10.94
C ILE A 1196 -22.81 75.61 -11.43
N ARG A 1197 -22.91 76.79 -12.06
CA ARG A 1197 -24.16 77.29 -12.64
C ARG A 1197 -24.69 76.36 -13.73
N SER A 1198 -23.82 75.87 -14.62
CA SER A 1198 -24.20 74.91 -15.67
C SER A 1198 -24.74 73.59 -15.08
N ILE A 1199 -24.11 73.07 -14.01
CA ILE A 1199 -24.59 71.87 -13.30
C ILE A 1199 -26.02 72.08 -12.75
N ARG A 1200 -26.28 73.21 -12.06
CA ARG A 1200 -27.62 73.52 -11.52
C ARG A 1200 -28.69 73.62 -12.61
N LEU A 1201 -28.37 74.26 -13.73
CA LEU A 1201 -29.26 74.38 -14.88
C LEU A 1201 -29.56 73.01 -15.50
N HIS A 1202 -28.56 72.14 -15.64
CA HIS A 1202 -28.79 70.79 -16.13
C HIS A 1202 -29.71 69.98 -15.21
N LYS A 1203 -29.53 70.06 -13.89
CA LYS A 1203 -30.41 69.37 -12.94
C LYS A 1203 -31.85 69.90 -12.96
N SER A 1204 -32.02 71.19 -13.24
CA SER A 1204 -33.35 71.80 -13.37
C SER A 1204 -34.18 71.24 -14.52
N LYS A 1205 -33.55 70.77 -15.62
CA LYS A 1205 -34.25 70.08 -16.72
C LYS A 1205 -34.96 68.82 -16.25
N GLU A 1206 -34.32 68.03 -15.39
CA GLU A 1206 -34.91 66.81 -14.83
C GLU A 1206 -36.11 67.14 -13.95
N LEU A 1207 -35.98 68.14 -13.08
CA LEU A 1207 -37.04 68.54 -12.15
C LEU A 1207 -38.24 69.21 -12.85
N LEU A 1208 -38.03 69.86 -14.00
CA LEU A 1208 -39.11 70.46 -14.79
C LEU A 1208 -40.06 69.42 -15.42
N LEU A 1209 -39.60 68.19 -15.63
CA LEU A 1209 -40.39 67.09 -16.20
C LEU A 1209 -41.32 66.40 -15.17
N ASP A 1210 -41.19 66.70 -13.87
CA ASP A 1210 -42.01 66.12 -12.82
C ASP A 1210 -43.37 66.86 -12.69
N ALA A 1211 -44.48 66.12 -12.80
CA ALA A 1211 -45.82 66.68 -13.11
C ALA A 1211 -46.47 67.52 -11.99
N GLY A 1212 -45.81 67.70 -10.84
CA GLY A 1212 -46.33 68.41 -9.67
C GLY A 1212 -45.73 69.78 -9.35
N LYS A 1213 -44.58 70.17 -9.95
CA LYS A 1213 -43.82 71.38 -9.53
C LYS A 1213 -43.93 72.54 -10.50
N THR A 1214 -44.11 73.76 -10.01
CA THR A 1214 -44.08 74.99 -10.83
C THR A 1214 -42.64 75.39 -11.20
N ILE A 1215 -42.47 76.19 -12.25
CA ILE A 1215 -41.13 76.68 -12.69
C ILE A 1215 -40.45 77.47 -11.56
N ALA A 1216 -41.23 78.21 -10.76
CA ALA A 1216 -40.71 78.94 -9.61
C ALA A 1216 -40.18 77.99 -8.51
N GLU A 1217 -40.89 76.90 -8.23
CA GLU A 1217 -40.44 75.88 -7.27
C GLU A 1217 -39.16 75.20 -7.73
N VAL A 1218 -39.07 74.85 -9.02
CA VAL A 1218 -37.84 74.25 -9.57
C VAL A 1218 -36.66 75.22 -9.51
N ALA A 1219 -36.87 76.51 -9.80
CA ALA A 1219 -35.81 77.51 -9.71
C ALA A 1219 -35.22 77.63 -8.29
N TYR A 1220 -36.07 77.60 -7.26
CA TYR A 1220 -35.59 77.64 -5.88
C TYR A 1220 -34.94 76.31 -5.45
N GLU A 1221 -35.47 75.18 -5.89
CA GLU A 1221 -34.94 73.84 -5.56
C GLU A 1221 -33.55 73.61 -6.18
N VAL A 1222 -33.27 74.22 -7.33
CA VAL A 1222 -31.94 74.21 -7.95
C VAL A 1222 -31.05 75.37 -7.50
N GLY A 1223 -31.43 76.08 -6.44
CA GLY A 1223 -30.60 77.06 -5.75
C GLY A 1223 -30.43 78.39 -6.49
N PHE A 1224 -31.41 78.80 -7.29
CA PHE A 1224 -31.43 80.16 -7.86
C PHE A 1224 -32.19 81.11 -6.92
N ALA A 1225 -31.60 82.27 -6.63
CA ALA A 1225 -32.20 83.26 -5.74
C ALA A 1225 -33.51 83.87 -6.28
N THR A 1226 -33.70 83.92 -7.61
CA THR A 1226 -34.94 84.39 -8.23
C THR A 1226 -35.31 83.56 -9.46
N PRO A 1227 -36.61 83.25 -9.69
CA PRO A 1227 -37.08 82.53 -10.88
C PRO A 1227 -36.82 83.28 -12.20
N ALA A 1228 -36.74 84.62 -12.15
CA ALA A 1228 -36.42 85.43 -13.33
C ALA A 1228 -34.98 85.19 -13.81
N TYR A 1229 -34.01 85.21 -12.88
CA TYR A 1229 -32.61 84.93 -13.21
C TYR A 1229 -32.40 83.48 -13.67
N PHE A 1230 -33.13 82.53 -13.07
CA PHE A 1230 -33.15 81.14 -13.52
C PHE A 1230 -33.59 81.02 -14.99
N SER A 1231 -34.70 81.67 -15.38
CA SER A 1231 -35.19 81.59 -16.76
C SER A 1231 -34.23 82.21 -17.78
N THR A 1232 -33.57 83.33 -17.45
CA THR A 1232 -32.55 83.92 -18.32
C THR A 1232 -31.34 83.01 -18.47
N ALA A 1233 -30.83 82.47 -17.36
CA ALA A 1233 -29.67 81.58 -17.37
C ALA A 1233 -29.99 80.25 -18.10
N PHE A 1234 -31.20 79.71 -17.94
CA PHE A 1234 -31.67 78.52 -18.64
C PHE A 1234 -31.80 78.76 -20.15
N LEU A 1235 -32.28 79.94 -20.56
CA LEU A 1235 -32.34 80.33 -21.96
C LEU A 1235 -30.94 80.52 -22.58
N GLU A 1236 -30.00 81.13 -21.85
CA GLU A 1236 -28.61 81.29 -22.29
C GLU A 1236 -27.92 79.95 -22.49
N GLU A 1237 -28.13 78.99 -21.59
CA GLU A 1237 -27.48 77.69 -21.63
C GLU A 1237 -28.12 76.74 -22.65
N PHE A 1238 -29.45 76.74 -22.77
CA PHE A 1238 -30.19 75.73 -23.55
C PHE A 1238 -30.92 76.25 -24.78
N GLY A 1239 -30.94 77.56 -25.00
CA GLY A 1239 -31.57 78.19 -26.16
C GLY A 1239 -33.09 78.20 -26.15
N VAL A 1240 -33.76 77.63 -25.13
CA VAL A 1240 -35.22 77.59 -24.97
C VAL A 1240 -35.64 78.03 -23.57
N ASN A 1241 -36.84 78.60 -23.42
CA ASN A 1241 -37.33 79.03 -22.10
C ASN A 1241 -37.80 77.82 -21.26
N PRO A 1242 -37.66 77.85 -19.91
CA PRO A 1242 -38.10 76.75 -19.04
C PRO A 1242 -39.58 76.35 -19.19
N SER A 1243 -40.44 77.34 -19.44
CA SER A 1243 -41.88 77.13 -19.66
C SER A 1243 -42.19 76.40 -20.97
N GLU A 1244 -41.41 76.68 -22.01
CA GLU A 1244 -41.52 76.03 -23.30
C GLU A 1244 -40.99 74.59 -23.22
N PHE A 1245 -39.86 74.40 -22.53
CA PHE A 1245 -39.28 73.08 -22.25
C PHE A 1245 -40.20 72.18 -21.40
N LYS A 1246 -41.04 72.74 -20.53
CA LYS A 1246 -41.99 71.96 -19.71
C LYS A 1246 -43.23 71.49 -20.50
N GLN A 1247 -43.58 72.16 -21.60
CA GLN A 1247 -44.74 71.81 -22.43
C GLN A 1247 -44.40 70.83 -23.56
N SER A 1248 -43.12 70.76 -23.94
CA SER A 1248 -42.55 69.76 -24.86
C SER A 1248 -42.31 68.43 -24.16
#